data_AF-A0A365NML3-F1
#
_entry.id   AF-A0A365NML3-F1
#
_cell.length_a   1.000
_cell.length_b   1.000
_cell.length_c   1.000
_cell.angle_alpha   90.00
_cell.angle_beta   90.00
_cell.angle_gamma   90.00
#
_symmetry.space_group_name_H-M   'P 1'
#
loop_
_entity.id
_entity.type
_entity.pdbx_description
1 polymer ?
#
loop_
_entity_poly.entity_id
_entity_poly.type
_entity_poly.pdbx_seq_one_letter_code
_entity_poly.pdbx_strand_id
1 'polypeptide(L)'
;MFKPLESDPPLIDKGDPERLSPVALRLAEEQPDEFVIYLRRVWDTNRRQLLDSAKLLHQLRQVKVSCHDQRLHPLSEAWVPTENIISIWSLLLLPEERFRFLILKDQKLKHVDHSSWNFLREIGCQYEAGDQFLTDLLLTIKKTWPTNVKDPGHVLGIYAYFLRRLNRTQPYPDGTYYKLLSDDKLWDNFNACELLLYKGEWIKPSSCFLRAPDYVRSKRVLTPAAGTDATPLETLAIRHFYQLVLCIPNFPDTWAAIIDELRGLQRSTGQTPIQQVTELYRALNELQLSEPERVTIRKLFLQHSLIAIEQGSVIAWQTHLTCIWSPLNKIRNLAELSRPYPYLKDFFVGLLKVEEATEKTVLSRMSYWTPEFEIRDLDLFSLLNGLIATSKISMKPDKLLTQRIFLGKWNGEKYRFVGSTEVFFIPDDEEFANTFMDKLPLLDITAEEIALLDPLFTWLGFKDRYLSKHVYRMCCSPPTAQKQKIEWDIVQRAEGILRIALHCGSPRTTTDVERGTLLNIMKKGEMLAVEGMQSEKVVLTRQKGSKCLGTGPNHKHGLTAPSTHPKLAIAVNEAGNALDRLVLHVSSDKEERDLALFTSLPRCLMKWLMADPKTQKWGIETLLGIRRRITIQHSHKDIGESACKAAGNPGQIQPTTTISCRPQQRKRITRDDTPSRTASVNLKGTRRTLVQ
;
A
#
# COMPACT_ATOMS: atom_id res chain seq x y z
N MET A 1 74.81 -14.72 -38.49
CA MET A 1 75.08 -15.51 -37.26
C MET A 1 75.89 -14.65 -36.32
N PHE A 2 75.37 -14.37 -35.13
CA PHE A 2 76.23 -14.04 -33.99
C PHE A 2 76.76 -15.36 -33.42
N LYS A 3 77.98 -15.38 -32.91
CA LYS A 3 78.47 -16.50 -32.09
C LYS A 3 78.23 -16.16 -30.62
N PRO A 4 77.94 -17.14 -29.74
CA PRO A 4 78.07 -16.94 -28.30
C PRO A 4 79.47 -16.43 -27.95
N LEU A 5 79.54 -15.53 -26.98
CA LEU A 5 80.80 -15.12 -26.36
C LEU A 5 81.31 -16.25 -25.45
N GLU A 6 82.62 -16.36 -25.24
CA GLU A 6 83.18 -17.32 -24.27
C GLU A 6 82.74 -17.04 -22.82
N SER A 7 82.23 -15.84 -22.57
CA SER A 7 81.63 -15.40 -21.31
C SER A 7 80.10 -15.60 -21.21
N ASP A 8 79.42 -16.01 -22.28
CA ASP A 8 77.97 -16.23 -22.24
C ASP A 8 77.63 -17.51 -21.45
N PRO A 9 76.81 -17.45 -20.38
CA PRO A 9 76.45 -18.63 -19.62
C PRO A 9 75.60 -19.60 -20.47
N PRO A 10 75.64 -20.93 -20.20
CA PRO A 10 74.73 -21.87 -20.83
C PRO A 10 73.29 -21.51 -20.45
N LEU A 11 72.36 -21.54 -21.43
CA LEU A 11 70.95 -21.19 -21.22
C LEU A 11 70.15 -22.32 -20.54
N ILE A 12 70.47 -23.56 -20.88
CA ILE A 12 69.91 -24.78 -20.29
C ILE A 12 70.90 -25.30 -19.23
N ASP A 13 70.40 -25.87 -18.13
CA ASP A 13 71.24 -26.44 -17.08
C ASP A 13 72.00 -27.68 -17.61
N LYS A 14 73.27 -27.82 -17.22
CA LYS A 14 74.10 -28.99 -17.54
C LYS A 14 73.74 -30.21 -16.67
N GLY A 15 73.07 -30.00 -15.53
CA GLY A 15 72.60 -31.05 -14.63
C GLY A 15 71.15 -31.49 -14.85
N ASP A 16 70.31 -30.67 -15.50
CA ASP A 16 68.90 -30.98 -15.79
C ASP A 16 68.50 -30.40 -17.17
N PRO A 17 68.38 -31.23 -18.22
CA PRO A 17 68.09 -30.77 -19.57
C PRO A 17 66.64 -30.26 -19.76
N GLU A 18 65.80 -30.26 -18.72
CA GLU A 18 64.46 -29.66 -18.72
C GLU A 18 64.38 -28.35 -17.90
N ARG A 19 65.52 -27.80 -17.46
CA ARG A 19 65.56 -26.54 -16.68
C ARG A 19 66.45 -25.47 -17.32
N LEU A 20 66.01 -24.22 -17.19
CA LEU A 20 66.89 -23.08 -17.47
C LEU A 20 68.01 -23.00 -16.42
N SER A 21 69.19 -22.67 -16.89
CA SER A 21 70.40 -22.53 -16.10
C SER A 21 70.26 -21.47 -15.00
N PRO A 22 70.58 -21.79 -13.73
CA PRO A 22 70.63 -20.81 -12.63
C PRO A 22 71.62 -19.66 -12.81
N VAL A 23 72.51 -19.74 -13.81
CA VAL A 23 73.40 -18.63 -14.20
C VAL A 23 72.70 -17.71 -15.22
N ALA A 24 71.98 -18.27 -16.18
CA ALA A 24 71.19 -17.51 -17.15
C ALA A 24 69.99 -16.80 -16.50
N LEU A 25 69.37 -17.42 -15.48
CA LEU A 25 68.29 -16.80 -14.71
C LEU A 25 68.80 -15.60 -13.89
N ARG A 26 69.94 -15.72 -13.20
CA ARG A 26 70.56 -14.58 -12.50
C ARG A 26 70.96 -13.45 -13.45
N LEU A 27 71.43 -13.75 -14.66
CA LEU A 27 71.67 -12.73 -15.68
C LEU A 27 70.39 -11.94 -16.04
N ALA A 28 69.23 -12.59 -16.06
CA ALA A 28 67.94 -11.91 -16.25
C ALA A 28 67.49 -11.08 -15.04
N GLU A 29 67.84 -11.49 -13.81
CA GLU A 29 67.51 -10.76 -12.59
C GLU A 29 68.44 -9.56 -12.36
N GLU A 30 69.74 -9.72 -12.61
CA GLU A 30 70.77 -8.71 -12.41
C GLU A 30 70.88 -7.72 -13.60
N GLN A 31 70.63 -8.18 -14.83
CA GLN A 31 70.74 -7.38 -16.07
C GLN A 31 69.59 -7.67 -17.07
N PRO A 32 68.31 -7.39 -16.70
CA PRO A 32 67.14 -7.68 -17.54
C PRO A 32 67.14 -6.98 -18.91
N ASP A 33 67.88 -5.88 -19.07
CA ASP A 33 68.10 -5.20 -20.35
C ASP A 33 69.01 -5.98 -21.30
N GLU A 34 70.03 -6.67 -20.77
CA GLU A 34 71.04 -7.40 -21.57
C GLU A 34 70.56 -8.81 -21.92
N PHE A 35 69.67 -9.38 -21.10
CA PHE A 35 69.17 -10.74 -21.28
C PHE A 35 68.58 -10.99 -22.67
N VAL A 36 67.91 -10.01 -23.27
CA VAL A 36 67.33 -10.09 -24.62
C VAL A 36 68.42 -10.19 -25.71
N ILE A 37 69.55 -9.50 -25.54
CA ILE A 37 70.71 -9.59 -26.45
C ILE A 37 71.45 -10.92 -26.22
N TYR A 38 71.63 -11.33 -24.96
CA TYR A 38 72.18 -12.64 -24.62
C TYR A 38 71.38 -13.78 -25.28
N LEU A 39 70.04 -13.77 -25.17
CA LEU A 39 69.18 -14.73 -25.86
C LEU A 39 69.42 -14.74 -27.39
N ARG A 40 69.56 -13.57 -28.02
CA ARG A 40 69.88 -13.47 -29.46
C ARG A 40 71.26 -14.06 -29.83
N ARG A 41 72.24 -14.05 -28.91
CA ARG A 41 73.55 -14.70 -29.11
C ARG A 41 73.49 -16.22 -28.97
N VAL A 42 72.67 -16.75 -28.06
CA VAL A 42 72.61 -18.20 -27.75
C VAL A 42 71.46 -18.96 -28.42
N TRP A 43 70.48 -18.27 -29.03
CA TRP A 43 69.27 -18.90 -29.57
C TRP A 43 69.57 -20.00 -30.59
N ASP A 44 70.32 -19.70 -31.66
CA ASP A 44 70.55 -20.66 -32.76
C ASP A 44 71.14 -22.00 -32.29
N THR A 45 71.93 -22.00 -31.21
CA THR A 45 72.52 -23.19 -30.60
C THR A 45 71.52 -23.99 -29.75
N ASN A 46 70.56 -23.34 -29.08
CA ASN A 46 69.63 -23.96 -28.14
C ASN A 46 68.21 -24.18 -28.71
N ARG A 47 67.89 -23.54 -29.86
CA ARG A 47 66.55 -23.43 -30.47
C ARG A 47 65.78 -24.74 -30.54
N ARG A 48 66.41 -25.84 -30.98
CA ARG A 48 65.74 -27.15 -31.10
C ARG A 48 65.27 -27.65 -29.74
N GLN A 49 66.20 -27.83 -28.79
CA GLN A 49 65.91 -28.32 -27.44
C GLN A 49 64.90 -27.44 -26.68
N LEU A 50 64.89 -26.11 -26.92
CA LEU A 50 63.90 -25.20 -26.34
C LEU A 50 62.50 -25.34 -26.95
N LEU A 51 62.38 -25.60 -28.27
CA LEU A 51 61.09 -25.79 -28.93
C LEU A 51 60.54 -27.21 -28.74
N ASP A 52 61.42 -28.21 -28.64
CA ASP A 52 61.08 -29.61 -28.36
C ASP A 52 60.60 -29.82 -26.90
N SER A 53 60.99 -28.93 -25.97
CA SER A 53 60.60 -28.99 -24.54
C SER A 53 59.65 -27.88 -24.13
N ALA A 54 58.35 -28.20 -24.06
CA ALA A 54 57.32 -27.29 -23.57
C ALA A 54 57.58 -26.75 -22.15
N LYS A 55 58.28 -27.53 -21.30
CA LYS A 55 58.66 -27.15 -19.93
C LYS A 55 59.76 -26.09 -19.91
N LEU A 56 60.77 -26.20 -20.78
CA LEU A 56 61.78 -25.14 -20.97
C LEU A 56 61.16 -23.88 -21.58
N LEU A 57 60.34 -24.04 -22.63
CA LEU A 57 59.69 -22.92 -23.31
C LEU A 57 58.75 -22.14 -22.37
N HIS A 58 58.03 -22.84 -21.48
CA HIS A 58 57.23 -22.21 -20.44
C HIS A 58 58.10 -21.45 -19.42
N GLN A 59 59.20 -22.04 -18.93
CA GLN A 59 60.13 -21.32 -18.04
C GLN A 59 60.65 -20.04 -18.71
N LEU A 60 61.06 -20.11 -19.98
CA LEU A 60 61.61 -18.99 -20.73
C LEU A 60 60.57 -17.87 -20.95
N ARG A 61 59.32 -18.22 -21.23
CA ARG A 61 58.19 -17.27 -21.34
C ARG A 61 57.95 -16.47 -20.07
N GLN A 62 58.21 -17.07 -18.90
CA GLN A 62 58.03 -16.43 -17.58
C GLN A 62 59.23 -15.59 -17.13
N VAL A 63 60.38 -15.64 -17.83
CA VAL A 63 61.53 -14.79 -17.49
C VAL A 63 61.17 -13.32 -17.75
N LYS A 64 61.48 -12.47 -16.77
CA LYS A 64 61.14 -11.05 -16.79
C LYS A 64 62.20 -10.23 -17.53
N VAL A 65 61.74 -9.29 -18.35
CA VAL A 65 62.58 -8.45 -19.21
C VAL A 65 62.11 -6.99 -19.20
N SER A 66 63.04 -6.07 -19.43
CA SER A 66 62.78 -4.63 -19.39
C SER A 66 61.96 -4.14 -20.58
N CYS A 67 60.90 -3.38 -20.28
CA CYS A 67 60.04 -2.76 -21.28
C CYS A 67 60.06 -1.22 -21.18
N HIS A 68 59.69 -0.55 -22.28
CA HIS A 68 59.63 0.90 -22.40
C HIS A 68 58.65 1.60 -21.44
N ASP A 69 57.74 0.88 -20.76
CA ASP A 69 56.94 1.42 -19.64
C ASP A 69 57.72 1.52 -18.31
N GLN A 70 59.04 1.27 -18.34
CA GLN A 70 59.95 1.26 -17.19
C GLN A 70 59.60 0.19 -16.15
N ARG A 71 59.06 -0.95 -16.61
CA ARG A 71 58.75 -2.12 -15.78
C ARG A 71 59.29 -3.41 -16.38
N LEU A 72 59.39 -4.42 -15.53
CA LEU A 72 59.75 -5.78 -15.90
C LEU A 72 58.49 -6.60 -16.16
N HIS A 73 58.35 -7.15 -17.37
CA HIS A 73 57.23 -8.02 -17.78
C HIS A 73 57.76 -9.40 -18.19
N PRO A 74 56.98 -10.49 -18.07
CA PRO A 74 57.33 -11.78 -18.66
C PRO A 74 57.55 -11.66 -20.18
N LEU A 75 58.49 -12.42 -20.74
CA LEU A 75 58.73 -12.48 -22.19
C LEU A 75 57.45 -12.80 -22.99
N SER A 76 56.53 -13.60 -22.46
CA SER A 76 55.23 -13.86 -23.12
C SER A 76 54.23 -12.70 -23.12
N GLU A 77 54.43 -11.68 -22.28
CA GLU A 77 53.59 -10.46 -22.22
C GLU A 77 54.26 -9.25 -22.89
N ALA A 78 55.58 -9.28 -23.07
CA ALA A 78 56.34 -8.22 -23.72
C ALA A 78 56.04 -8.16 -25.24
N TRP A 79 55.91 -6.93 -25.75
CA TRP A 79 55.59 -6.69 -27.16
C TRP A 79 56.84 -6.33 -27.97
N VAL A 80 57.04 -7.01 -29.10
CA VAL A 80 58.14 -6.70 -30.03
C VAL A 80 57.78 -5.42 -30.81
N PRO A 81 58.63 -4.38 -30.82
CA PRO A 81 58.33 -3.09 -31.45
C PRO A 81 58.47 -3.15 -32.98
N THR A 82 57.57 -3.88 -33.65
CA THR A 82 57.49 -3.94 -35.13
C THR A 82 56.92 -2.65 -35.71
N GLU A 83 57.25 -2.31 -36.95
CA GLU A 83 56.80 -1.07 -37.60
C GLU A 83 55.27 -0.91 -37.63
N ASN A 84 54.55 -1.99 -37.95
CA ASN A 84 53.09 -2.02 -37.91
C ASN A 84 52.56 -1.68 -36.50
N ILE A 85 53.11 -2.30 -35.45
CA ILE A 85 52.63 -2.11 -34.07
C ILE A 85 53.04 -0.73 -33.53
N ILE A 86 54.25 -0.23 -33.84
CA ILE A 86 54.66 1.14 -33.53
C ILE A 86 53.71 2.16 -34.18
N SER A 87 53.40 2.01 -35.48
CA SER A 87 52.54 2.96 -36.19
C SER A 87 51.13 3.03 -35.59
N ILE A 88 50.52 1.87 -35.29
CA ILE A 88 49.19 1.80 -34.66
C ILE A 88 49.24 2.37 -33.22
N TRP A 89 50.27 2.06 -32.44
CA TRP A 89 50.47 2.63 -31.11
C TRP A 89 50.58 4.16 -31.15
N SER A 90 51.44 4.70 -32.04
CA SER A 90 51.67 6.14 -32.19
C SER A 90 50.47 6.93 -32.72
N LEU A 91 49.46 6.23 -33.25
CA LEU A 91 48.20 6.80 -33.73
C LEU A 91 47.08 6.76 -32.65
N LEU A 92 47.20 5.88 -31.65
CA LEU A 92 46.09 5.55 -30.73
C LEU A 92 46.36 5.81 -29.25
N LEU A 93 47.63 6.02 -28.82
CA LEU A 93 47.98 6.32 -27.43
C LEU A 93 48.68 7.68 -27.30
N LEU A 94 48.45 8.35 -26.16
CA LEU A 94 49.10 9.60 -25.79
C LEU A 94 50.56 9.38 -25.31
N PRO A 95 51.45 10.39 -25.37
CA PRO A 95 52.84 10.27 -24.92
C PRO A 95 53.02 9.83 -23.45
N GLU A 96 52.04 10.10 -22.59
CA GLU A 96 52.01 9.66 -21.20
C GLU A 96 51.67 8.16 -21.04
N GLU A 97 51.00 7.55 -22.02
CA GLU A 97 50.49 6.18 -21.99
C GLU A 97 51.56 5.18 -22.47
N ARG A 98 52.53 4.94 -21.61
CA ARG A 98 53.68 4.08 -21.95
C ARG A 98 53.26 2.62 -22.14
N PHE A 99 53.53 2.09 -23.33
CA PHE A 99 53.23 0.71 -23.68
C PHE A 99 54.42 -0.23 -23.40
N ARG A 100 54.11 -1.52 -23.15
CA ARG A 100 55.06 -2.56 -22.76
C ARG A 100 55.84 -3.16 -23.96
N PHE A 101 56.45 -2.28 -24.75
CA PHE A 101 57.40 -2.67 -25.79
C PHE A 101 58.73 -3.14 -25.17
N LEU A 102 59.25 -4.26 -25.65
CA LEU A 102 60.54 -4.82 -25.26
C LEU A 102 61.69 -3.88 -25.66
N ILE A 103 62.64 -3.63 -24.75
CA ILE A 103 63.81 -2.80 -25.04
C ILE A 103 64.82 -3.59 -25.87
N LEU A 104 65.10 -3.14 -27.09
CA LEU A 104 66.09 -3.73 -27.99
C LEU A 104 67.31 -2.81 -28.09
N LYS A 105 68.33 -3.05 -27.25
CA LYS A 105 69.46 -2.12 -27.01
C LYS A 105 70.31 -1.74 -28.24
N ASP A 106 70.21 -2.48 -29.35
CA ASP A 106 70.85 -2.14 -30.63
C ASP A 106 70.16 -0.97 -31.38
N GLN A 107 68.90 -0.63 -31.06
CA GLN A 107 68.07 0.23 -31.91
C GLN A 107 67.28 1.28 -31.11
N LYS A 108 67.18 2.50 -31.67
CA LYS A 108 66.11 3.44 -31.31
C LYS A 108 64.77 2.86 -31.82
N LEU A 109 63.62 3.37 -31.35
CA LEU A 109 62.27 2.96 -31.80
C LEU A 109 62.00 3.38 -33.27
N LYS A 110 62.72 2.76 -34.21
CA LYS A 110 62.72 2.97 -35.66
C LYS A 110 63.17 1.70 -36.37
N HIS A 111 62.23 1.02 -37.03
CA HIS A 111 62.45 -0.09 -37.97
C HIS A 111 63.29 -1.26 -37.42
N VAL A 112 62.62 -2.16 -36.69
CA VAL A 112 63.17 -3.50 -36.39
C VAL A 112 63.26 -4.29 -37.70
N ASP A 113 64.48 -4.56 -38.15
CA ASP A 113 64.74 -5.48 -39.26
C ASP A 113 64.18 -6.86 -38.91
N HIS A 114 63.15 -7.27 -39.64
CA HIS A 114 62.39 -8.50 -39.39
C HIS A 114 63.28 -9.74 -39.29
N SER A 115 64.42 -9.77 -40.00
CA SER A 115 65.32 -10.94 -40.03
C SER A 115 65.94 -11.27 -38.66
N SER A 116 66.31 -10.25 -37.88
CA SER A 116 67.20 -10.39 -36.71
C SER A 116 66.51 -10.79 -35.40
N TRP A 117 65.19 -10.67 -35.32
CA TRP A 117 64.44 -10.76 -34.05
C TRP A 117 63.25 -11.74 -34.11
N ASN A 118 63.08 -12.48 -35.20
CA ASN A 118 62.02 -13.48 -35.36
C ASN A 118 62.00 -14.56 -34.26
N PHE A 119 63.14 -14.86 -33.62
CA PHE A 119 63.21 -15.81 -32.52
C PHE A 119 62.31 -15.42 -31.32
N LEU A 120 62.04 -14.14 -31.11
CA LEU A 120 61.14 -13.68 -30.03
C LEU A 120 59.70 -14.16 -30.26
N ARG A 121 59.24 -14.24 -31.52
CA ARG A 121 57.96 -14.83 -31.90
C ARG A 121 57.91 -16.33 -31.55
N GLU A 122 59.02 -17.05 -31.73
CA GLU A 122 59.13 -18.49 -31.42
C GLU A 122 59.16 -18.75 -29.91
N ILE A 123 59.85 -17.90 -29.15
CA ILE A 123 59.75 -17.87 -27.67
C ILE A 123 58.31 -17.63 -27.24
N GLY A 124 57.55 -16.82 -27.98
CA GLY A 124 56.14 -16.49 -27.70
C GLY A 124 55.92 -15.07 -27.19
N CYS A 125 56.84 -14.14 -27.49
CA CYS A 125 56.63 -12.71 -27.30
C CYS A 125 55.57 -12.20 -28.27
N GLN A 126 54.83 -11.16 -27.87
CA GLN A 126 53.73 -10.64 -28.66
C GLN A 126 54.23 -9.85 -29.88
N TYR A 127 53.82 -10.25 -31.09
CA TYR A 127 54.40 -9.75 -32.36
C TYR A 127 53.36 -9.21 -33.35
N GLU A 128 52.06 -9.49 -33.18
CA GLU A 128 51.03 -9.23 -34.18
C GLU A 128 49.92 -8.29 -33.68
N ALA A 129 49.46 -7.36 -34.54
CA ALA A 129 48.43 -6.36 -34.23
C ALA A 129 47.00 -6.96 -34.16
N GLY A 130 46.84 -8.06 -33.43
CA GLY A 130 45.58 -8.77 -33.20
C GLY A 130 44.75 -8.18 -32.06
N ASP A 131 43.72 -8.91 -31.63
CA ASP A 131 42.77 -8.42 -30.62
C ASP A 131 43.38 -8.30 -29.22
N GLN A 132 44.38 -9.13 -28.91
CA GLN A 132 45.20 -8.98 -27.70
C GLN A 132 45.97 -7.67 -27.70
N PHE A 133 46.49 -7.19 -28.85
CA PHE A 133 47.19 -5.90 -28.92
C PHE A 133 46.26 -4.75 -28.53
N LEU A 134 45.07 -4.71 -29.14
CA LEU A 134 44.08 -3.66 -28.89
C LEU A 134 43.49 -3.73 -27.47
N THR A 135 43.36 -4.93 -26.91
CA THR A 135 43.00 -5.15 -25.50
C THR A 135 44.10 -4.62 -24.56
N ASP A 136 45.36 -4.90 -24.87
CA ASP A 136 46.52 -4.40 -24.13
C ASP A 136 46.65 -2.87 -24.22
N LEU A 137 46.32 -2.26 -25.37
CA LEU A 137 46.24 -0.80 -25.51
C LEU A 137 45.20 -0.20 -24.55
N LEU A 138 43.99 -0.75 -24.51
CA LEU A 138 42.93 -0.33 -23.57
C LEU A 138 43.34 -0.53 -22.10
N LEU A 139 44.04 -1.62 -21.79
CA LEU A 139 44.61 -1.87 -20.46
C LEU A 139 45.67 -0.84 -20.07
N THR A 140 46.55 -0.44 -20.99
CA THR A 140 47.51 0.66 -20.74
C THR A 140 46.80 1.99 -20.50
N ILE A 141 45.76 2.32 -21.29
CA ILE A 141 44.99 3.56 -21.09
C ILE A 141 44.27 3.52 -19.73
N LYS A 142 43.56 2.43 -19.39
CA LYS A 142 42.88 2.28 -18.08
C LYS A 142 43.85 2.29 -16.89
N LYS A 143 45.08 1.78 -17.07
CA LYS A 143 46.17 1.81 -16.06
C LYS A 143 46.73 3.22 -15.84
N THR A 144 46.72 4.08 -16.87
CA THR A 144 47.13 5.49 -16.77
C THR A 144 45.98 6.39 -16.29
N TRP A 145 44.77 6.14 -16.79
CA TRP A 145 43.54 6.90 -16.52
C TRP A 145 42.41 5.97 -16.01
N PRO A 146 42.47 5.53 -14.74
CA PRO A 146 41.45 4.64 -14.16
C PRO A 146 40.08 5.34 -13.98
N THR A 147 40.07 6.67 -13.98
CA THR A 147 38.89 7.54 -14.09
C THR A 147 39.28 8.77 -14.93
N ASN A 148 38.28 9.49 -15.47
CA ASN A 148 38.47 10.77 -16.17
C ASN A 148 39.52 10.69 -17.30
N VAL A 149 39.32 9.79 -18.26
CA VAL A 149 40.18 9.64 -19.45
C VAL A 149 40.36 10.98 -20.16
N LYS A 150 41.62 11.43 -20.26
CA LYS A 150 42.03 12.78 -20.70
C LYS A 150 41.56 13.13 -22.12
N ASP A 151 41.50 12.13 -23.00
CA ASP A 151 40.84 12.19 -24.30
C ASP A 151 40.07 10.88 -24.53
N PRO A 152 38.73 10.86 -24.40
CA PRO A 152 37.95 9.67 -24.73
C PRO A 152 38.02 9.29 -26.23
N GLY A 153 38.37 10.23 -27.11
CA GLY A 153 38.39 10.05 -28.56
C GLY A 153 39.31 8.92 -29.02
N HIS A 154 40.52 8.82 -28.47
CA HIS A 154 41.44 7.73 -28.83
C HIS A 154 40.92 6.33 -28.43
N VAL A 155 40.18 6.21 -27.32
CA VAL A 155 39.53 4.94 -26.92
C VAL A 155 38.45 4.53 -27.92
N LEU A 156 37.66 5.50 -28.40
CA LEU A 156 36.68 5.29 -29.47
C LEU A 156 37.38 4.96 -30.81
N GLY A 157 38.59 5.50 -31.03
CA GLY A 157 39.49 5.12 -32.12
C GLY A 157 39.93 3.66 -32.07
N ILE A 158 40.27 3.13 -30.89
CA ILE A 158 40.57 1.71 -30.70
C ILE A 158 39.33 0.83 -30.96
N TYR A 159 38.15 1.22 -30.48
CA TYR A 159 36.89 0.52 -30.78
C TYR A 159 36.57 0.51 -32.29
N ALA A 160 36.79 1.63 -32.98
CA ALA A 160 36.69 1.70 -34.44
C ALA A 160 37.74 0.83 -35.14
N TYR A 161 38.94 0.66 -34.56
CA TYR A 161 39.99 -0.21 -35.10
C TYR A 161 39.64 -1.71 -34.95
N PHE A 162 39.07 -2.13 -33.80
CA PHE A 162 38.46 -3.45 -33.64
C PHE A 162 37.42 -3.70 -34.75
N LEU A 163 36.40 -2.84 -34.86
CA LEU A 163 35.33 -2.98 -35.85
C LEU A 163 35.86 -3.01 -37.30
N ARG A 164 36.87 -2.20 -37.63
CA ARG A 164 37.54 -2.20 -38.95
C ARG A 164 38.26 -3.52 -39.26
N ARG A 165 38.79 -4.24 -38.27
CA ARG A 165 39.41 -5.56 -38.49
C ARG A 165 38.37 -6.65 -38.72
N LEU A 166 37.23 -6.61 -38.02
CA LEU A 166 36.13 -7.55 -38.24
C LEU A 166 35.49 -7.39 -39.63
N ASN A 167 35.42 -6.15 -40.14
CA ASN A 167 34.96 -5.86 -41.50
C ASN A 167 35.95 -6.32 -42.61
N ARG A 168 37.15 -6.84 -42.26
CA ARG A 168 38.14 -7.37 -43.21
C ARG A 168 38.16 -8.90 -43.29
N THR A 169 37.63 -9.60 -42.29
CA THR A 169 37.31 -11.03 -42.41
C THR A 169 36.12 -11.21 -43.36
N GLN A 170 36.25 -12.11 -44.34
CA GLN A 170 35.20 -12.37 -45.32
C GLN A 170 33.92 -12.93 -44.65
N PRO A 171 32.72 -12.57 -45.13
CA PRO A 171 31.49 -13.23 -44.72
C PRO A 171 31.51 -14.72 -45.11
N TYR A 172 30.95 -15.56 -44.24
CA TYR A 172 30.48 -16.88 -44.66
C TYR A 172 29.29 -16.73 -45.64
N PRO A 173 29.12 -17.66 -46.59
CA PRO A 173 28.11 -17.56 -47.65
C PRO A 173 26.64 -17.64 -47.16
N ASP A 174 26.39 -17.88 -45.87
CA ASP A 174 25.05 -17.83 -45.26
C ASP A 174 24.65 -16.44 -44.74
N GLY A 175 25.58 -15.47 -44.72
CA GLY A 175 25.34 -14.11 -44.25
C GLY A 175 25.21 -13.93 -42.73
N THR A 176 25.44 -14.97 -41.92
CA THR A 176 25.22 -14.94 -40.46
C THR A 176 26.39 -14.33 -39.68
N TYR A 177 26.69 -13.05 -39.94
CA TYR A 177 27.72 -12.24 -39.25
C TYR A 177 27.68 -12.28 -37.71
N TYR A 178 26.55 -12.66 -37.10
CA TYR A 178 26.22 -12.42 -35.69
C TYR A 178 26.66 -13.50 -34.70
N LYS A 179 27.46 -14.50 -35.10
CA LYS A 179 27.73 -15.68 -34.25
C LYS A 179 29.18 -16.16 -34.14
N LEU A 180 30.15 -15.49 -34.79
CA LEU A 180 31.54 -15.99 -34.89
C LEU A 180 32.63 -15.04 -34.35
N LEU A 181 32.26 -13.87 -33.82
CA LEU A 181 33.23 -12.83 -33.40
C LEU A 181 33.07 -12.36 -31.94
N SER A 182 32.17 -12.97 -31.19
CA SER A 182 32.49 -13.32 -29.81
C SER A 182 33.42 -14.52 -29.84
N ASP A 183 34.73 -14.26 -29.98
CA ASP A 183 35.69 -15.09 -29.25
C ASP A 183 35.35 -14.88 -27.77
N ASP A 184 34.91 -15.94 -27.07
CA ASP A 184 34.48 -15.83 -25.67
C ASP A 184 35.57 -15.14 -24.83
N LYS A 185 36.84 -15.39 -25.16
CA LYS A 185 38.01 -14.73 -24.55
C LYS A 185 38.03 -13.21 -24.71
N LEU A 186 37.55 -12.66 -25.84
CA LEU A 186 37.49 -11.21 -26.04
C LEU A 186 36.39 -10.58 -25.17
N TRP A 187 35.22 -11.22 -25.11
CA TRP A 187 34.12 -10.81 -24.25
C TRP A 187 34.50 -10.92 -22.76
N ASP A 188 35.14 -12.03 -22.36
CA ASP A 188 35.63 -12.25 -21.01
C ASP A 188 36.72 -11.24 -20.62
N ASN A 189 37.70 -10.97 -21.49
CA ASN A 189 38.69 -9.90 -21.27
C ASN A 189 38.01 -8.55 -21.03
N PHE A 190 37.04 -8.15 -21.87
CA PHE A 190 36.32 -6.88 -21.71
C PHE A 190 35.47 -6.82 -20.44
N ASN A 191 35.00 -7.95 -19.90
CA ASN A 191 34.21 -8.02 -18.67
C ASN A 191 35.06 -8.14 -17.40
N ALA A 192 36.12 -8.95 -17.42
CA ALA A 192 37.05 -9.13 -16.31
C ALA A 192 37.86 -7.87 -16.06
N CYS A 193 38.33 -7.22 -17.13
CA CYS A 193 39.13 -5.99 -17.06
C CYS A 193 38.29 -4.70 -17.20
N GLU A 194 36.98 -4.81 -17.44
CA GLU A 194 36.03 -3.68 -17.55
C GLU A 194 36.51 -2.61 -18.55
N LEU A 195 36.63 -3.00 -19.82
CA LEU A 195 37.28 -2.23 -20.88
C LEU A 195 36.29 -1.46 -21.78
N LEU A 196 35.03 -1.34 -21.36
CA LEU A 196 34.03 -0.48 -22.01
C LEU A 196 34.03 0.90 -21.34
N LEU A 197 34.38 1.95 -22.09
CA LEU A 197 34.35 3.34 -21.65
C LEU A 197 33.00 3.98 -22.01
N TYR A 198 32.31 4.54 -21.02
CA TYR A 198 31.03 5.22 -21.21
C TYR A 198 30.92 6.44 -20.28
N LYS A 199 30.71 7.63 -20.87
CA LYS A 199 30.63 8.92 -20.15
C LYS A 199 31.83 9.19 -19.21
N GLY A 200 33.03 8.75 -19.61
CA GLY A 200 34.28 8.91 -18.86
C GLY A 200 34.58 7.83 -17.82
N GLU A 201 33.65 6.89 -17.60
CA GLU A 201 33.81 5.77 -16.65
C GLU A 201 34.06 4.45 -17.38
N TRP A 202 34.99 3.64 -16.86
CA TRP A 202 35.20 2.26 -17.26
C TRP A 202 34.17 1.33 -16.61
N ILE A 203 33.48 0.51 -17.41
CA ILE A 203 32.40 -0.38 -16.97
C ILE A 203 32.49 -1.77 -17.62
N LYS A 204 31.75 -2.73 -17.08
CA LYS A 204 31.62 -4.09 -17.62
C LYS A 204 30.50 -4.15 -18.66
N PRO A 205 30.72 -4.68 -19.88
CA PRO A 205 29.65 -4.90 -20.86
C PRO A 205 28.46 -5.72 -20.31
N SER A 206 28.71 -6.72 -19.47
CA SER A 206 27.67 -7.52 -18.80
C SER A 206 26.76 -6.71 -17.87
N SER A 207 27.22 -5.57 -17.36
CA SER A 207 26.46 -4.60 -16.55
C SER A 207 25.70 -3.56 -17.39
N CYS A 208 25.61 -3.76 -18.70
CA CYS A 208 24.97 -2.85 -19.64
C CYS A 208 23.77 -3.48 -20.38
N PHE A 209 22.88 -2.61 -20.88
CA PHE A 209 21.97 -2.90 -21.98
C PHE A 209 22.17 -1.85 -23.09
N LEU A 210 22.02 -2.23 -24.35
CA LEU A 210 22.05 -1.27 -25.46
C LEU A 210 20.79 -0.41 -25.49
N ARG A 211 19.63 -1.01 -25.18
CA ARG A 211 18.32 -0.38 -25.03
C ARG A 211 17.57 -1.08 -23.91
N ALA A 212 16.90 -0.32 -23.06
CA ALA A 212 15.91 -0.85 -22.12
C ALA A 212 14.83 0.22 -21.86
N PRO A 213 13.61 -0.16 -21.46
CA PRO A 213 12.60 0.78 -20.96
C PRO A 213 13.05 1.52 -19.69
N ASP A 214 12.51 2.72 -19.43
CA ASP A 214 12.92 3.60 -18.30
C ASP A 214 12.70 3.00 -16.89
N TYR A 215 11.90 1.93 -16.80
CA TYR A 215 11.65 1.16 -15.58
C TYR A 215 12.71 0.08 -15.30
N VAL A 216 13.59 -0.24 -16.25
CA VAL A 216 14.70 -1.19 -16.09
C VAL A 216 15.91 -0.46 -15.51
N ARG A 217 16.44 -0.94 -14.38
CA ARG A 217 17.55 -0.26 -13.67
C ARG A 217 18.62 -1.17 -13.09
N SER A 218 18.55 -2.49 -13.29
CA SER A 218 19.62 -3.41 -12.89
C SER A 218 20.97 -3.15 -13.61
N LYS A 219 20.92 -2.55 -14.79
CA LYS A 219 22.05 -2.31 -15.70
C LYS A 219 22.00 -0.91 -16.30
N ARG A 220 23.17 -0.42 -16.74
CA ARG A 220 23.30 0.88 -17.42
C ARG A 220 22.81 0.79 -18.86
N VAL A 221 21.90 1.66 -19.28
CA VAL A 221 21.53 1.80 -20.69
C VAL A 221 22.58 2.65 -21.43
N LEU A 222 23.13 2.11 -22.51
CA LEU A 222 24.13 2.77 -23.36
C LEU A 222 23.45 3.71 -24.36
N THR A 223 23.07 4.90 -23.91
CA THR A 223 22.57 5.95 -24.80
C THR A 223 23.69 6.39 -25.75
N PRO A 224 23.48 6.40 -27.08
CA PRO A 224 24.34 7.15 -28.00
C PRO A 224 24.51 8.58 -27.49
N ALA A 225 25.75 9.07 -27.45
CA ALA A 225 26.13 10.12 -26.51
C ALA A 225 25.63 11.54 -26.89
N ALA A 226 24.39 11.84 -26.52
CA ALA A 226 23.87 13.21 -26.47
C ALA A 226 24.67 14.02 -25.43
N GLY A 227 25.71 14.73 -25.88
CA GLY A 227 26.60 15.52 -25.03
C GLY A 227 28.11 15.37 -25.31
N THR A 228 28.51 14.58 -26.31
CA THR A 228 29.89 14.61 -26.87
C THR A 228 29.85 15.17 -28.28
N ASP A 229 30.85 15.97 -28.68
CA ASP A 229 30.99 16.54 -30.03
C ASP A 229 31.36 15.50 -31.11
N ALA A 230 31.12 14.21 -30.85
CA ALA A 230 31.34 13.11 -31.77
C ALA A 230 30.41 13.20 -32.99
N THR A 231 30.96 12.93 -34.17
CA THR A 231 30.18 12.95 -35.41
C THR A 231 29.10 11.86 -35.43
N PRO A 232 28.06 11.99 -36.28
CA PRO A 232 27.09 10.92 -36.50
C PRO A 232 27.73 9.60 -36.97
N LEU A 233 28.87 9.67 -37.69
CA LEU A 233 29.60 8.50 -38.19
C LEU A 233 30.32 7.76 -37.05
N GLU A 234 30.98 8.48 -36.15
CA GLU A 234 31.59 7.89 -34.95
C GLU A 234 30.51 7.30 -34.04
N THR A 235 29.40 8.01 -33.83
CA THR A 235 28.25 7.53 -33.07
C THR A 235 27.69 6.21 -33.63
N LEU A 236 27.64 6.06 -34.97
CA LEU A 236 27.25 4.82 -35.63
C LEU A 236 28.30 3.71 -35.45
N ALA A 237 29.59 4.02 -35.60
CA ALA A 237 30.69 3.06 -35.44
C ALA A 237 30.77 2.52 -34.00
N ILE A 238 30.61 3.37 -32.99
CA ILE A 238 30.58 3.01 -31.57
C ILE A 238 29.38 2.11 -31.27
N ARG A 239 28.20 2.45 -31.80
CA ARG A 239 27.01 1.60 -31.69
C ARG A 239 27.22 0.24 -32.36
N HIS A 240 27.81 0.19 -33.55
CA HIS A 240 28.16 -1.06 -34.21
C HIS A 240 29.20 -1.86 -33.41
N PHE A 241 30.15 -1.21 -32.75
CA PHE A 241 31.09 -1.89 -31.86
C PHE A 241 30.38 -2.57 -30.67
N TYR A 242 29.48 -1.86 -29.99
CA TYR A 242 28.67 -2.44 -28.91
C TYR A 242 27.78 -3.60 -29.37
N GLN A 243 27.23 -3.53 -30.59
CA GLN A 243 26.32 -4.54 -31.14
C GLN A 243 27.02 -5.77 -31.75
N LEU A 244 28.18 -5.60 -32.40
CA LEU A 244 28.80 -6.62 -33.25
C LEU A 244 30.10 -7.20 -32.68
N VAL A 245 30.77 -6.50 -31.76
CA VAL A 245 32.01 -7.00 -31.09
C VAL A 245 31.71 -7.41 -29.66
N LEU A 246 31.04 -6.53 -28.93
CA LEU A 246 30.65 -6.79 -27.54
C LEU A 246 29.26 -7.43 -27.42
N CYS A 247 28.52 -7.62 -28.51
CA CYS A 247 27.21 -8.30 -28.53
C CYS A 247 26.23 -7.86 -27.40
N ILE A 248 26.30 -6.58 -26.98
CA ILE A 248 25.60 -6.09 -25.78
C ILE A 248 24.08 -6.14 -26.05
N PRO A 249 23.31 -6.89 -25.25
CA PRO A 249 21.91 -7.15 -25.56
C PRO A 249 21.05 -5.91 -25.31
N ASN A 250 19.89 -5.86 -25.96
CA ASN A 250 18.77 -5.07 -25.46
C ASN A 250 18.19 -5.76 -24.22
N PHE A 251 17.38 -5.06 -23.44
CA PHE A 251 16.51 -5.71 -22.46
C PHE A 251 15.62 -6.75 -23.17
N PRO A 252 15.49 -7.99 -22.65
CA PRO A 252 14.60 -8.97 -23.25
C PRO A 252 13.14 -8.64 -22.94
N ASP A 253 12.30 -8.52 -23.97
CA ASP A 253 10.85 -8.36 -23.85
C ASP A 253 10.17 -9.69 -23.45
N THR A 254 10.62 -10.27 -22.33
CA THR A 254 10.15 -11.56 -21.78
C THR A 254 9.80 -11.42 -20.31
N TRP A 255 8.80 -12.18 -19.85
CA TRP A 255 8.36 -12.11 -18.45
C TRP A 255 9.47 -12.49 -17.47
N ALA A 256 10.37 -13.40 -17.83
CA ALA A 256 11.48 -13.82 -16.99
C ALA A 256 12.42 -12.65 -16.65
N ALA A 257 12.77 -11.83 -17.64
CA ALA A 257 13.61 -10.65 -17.43
C ALA A 257 12.91 -9.62 -16.51
N ILE A 258 11.61 -9.38 -16.70
CA ILE A 258 10.84 -8.44 -15.88
C ILE A 258 10.71 -8.95 -14.42
N ILE A 259 10.56 -10.27 -14.22
CA ILE A 259 10.55 -10.88 -12.89
C ILE A 259 11.92 -10.76 -12.20
N ASP A 260 13.03 -10.88 -12.92
CA ASP A 260 14.36 -10.74 -12.32
C ASP A 260 14.73 -9.26 -12.03
N GLU A 261 14.26 -8.28 -12.81
CA GLU A 261 14.29 -6.85 -12.39
C GLU A 261 13.52 -6.65 -11.07
N LEU A 262 12.30 -7.20 -11.00
CA LEU A 262 11.43 -7.08 -9.82
C LEU A 262 12.06 -7.72 -8.57
N ARG A 263 12.73 -8.87 -8.73
CA ARG A 263 13.53 -9.53 -7.68
C ARG A 263 14.82 -8.77 -7.35
N GLY A 264 15.37 -8.00 -8.30
CA GLY A 264 16.46 -7.06 -8.07
C GLY A 264 16.04 -5.92 -7.15
N LEU A 265 14.91 -5.28 -7.45
CA LEU A 265 14.33 -4.23 -6.61
C LEU A 265 13.99 -4.74 -5.20
N GLN A 266 13.35 -5.91 -5.09
CA GLN A 266 13.02 -6.51 -3.79
C GLN A 266 14.25 -6.74 -2.89
N ARG A 267 15.39 -7.15 -3.47
CA ARG A 267 16.63 -7.38 -2.73
C ARG A 267 17.39 -6.09 -2.40
N SER A 268 17.03 -4.96 -3.02
CA SER A 268 17.69 -3.68 -2.80
C SER A 268 17.29 -3.09 -1.44
N THR A 269 18.27 -2.61 -0.68
CA THR A 269 18.08 -1.99 0.64
C THR A 269 17.73 -0.50 0.57
N GLY A 270 17.54 0.04 -0.63
CA GLY A 270 17.22 1.45 -0.88
C GLY A 270 15.72 1.72 -1.02
N GLN A 271 15.38 3.00 -1.19
CA GLN A 271 14.02 3.41 -1.57
C GLN A 271 13.73 2.98 -3.01
N THR A 272 13.22 1.75 -3.19
CA THR A 272 12.58 1.34 -4.45
C THR A 272 11.39 2.27 -4.71
N PRO A 273 11.34 3.01 -5.83
CA PRO A 273 10.20 3.88 -6.12
C PRO A 273 9.01 3.06 -6.58
N ILE A 274 7.87 3.19 -5.89
CA ILE A 274 6.65 2.41 -6.17
C ILE A 274 6.20 2.50 -7.64
N GLN A 275 6.41 3.65 -8.27
CA GLN A 275 6.16 3.89 -9.70
C GLN A 275 6.91 2.91 -10.61
N GLN A 276 8.20 2.65 -10.36
CA GLN A 276 8.98 1.71 -11.17
C GLN A 276 8.42 0.28 -11.09
N VAL A 277 7.96 -0.12 -9.90
CA VAL A 277 7.31 -1.41 -9.68
C VAL A 277 5.95 -1.47 -10.38
N THR A 278 5.17 -0.38 -10.38
CA THR A 278 3.93 -0.26 -11.15
C THR A 278 4.14 -0.47 -12.65
N GLU A 279 5.21 0.10 -13.23
CA GLU A 279 5.53 -0.08 -14.65
C GLU A 279 5.96 -1.53 -14.97
N LEU A 280 6.73 -2.19 -14.09
CA LEU A 280 7.07 -3.61 -14.23
C LEU A 280 5.82 -4.52 -14.22
N TYR A 281 4.83 -4.21 -13.36
CA TYR A 281 3.54 -4.92 -13.37
C TYR A 281 2.72 -4.63 -14.63
N ARG A 282 2.74 -3.40 -15.15
CA ARG A 282 2.06 -3.07 -16.41
C ARG A 282 2.68 -3.85 -17.57
N ALA A 283 4.00 -3.87 -17.67
CA ALA A 283 4.73 -4.62 -18.70
C ALA A 283 4.41 -6.14 -18.64
N LEU A 284 4.38 -6.74 -17.44
CA LEU A 284 3.95 -8.13 -17.28
C LEU A 284 2.49 -8.39 -17.68
N ASN A 285 1.60 -7.39 -17.57
CA ASN A 285 0.20 -7.49 -17.95
C ASN A 285 -0.04 -7.31 -19.45
N GLU A 286 0.82 -6.55 -20.13
CA GLU A 286 0.75 -6.27 -21.58
C GLU A 286 1.35 -7.41 -22.42
N LEU A 287 2.18 -8.27 -21.84
CA LEU A 287 2.73 -9.45 -22.52
C LEU A 287 1.67 -10.51 -22.85
N GLN A 288 1.78 -11.11 -24.05
CA GLN A 288 0.94 -12.24 -24.47
C GLN A 288 1.42 -13.56 -23.84
N LEU A 289 1.13 -13.74 -22.55
CA LEU A 289 1.53 -14.92 -21.77
C LEU A 289 0.61 -16.12 -22.01
N SER A 290 1.20 -17.30 -22.25
CA SER A 290 0.48 -18.59 -22.28
C SER A 290 0.15 -19.09 -20.87
N GLU A 291 -0.90 -19.92 -20.68
CA GLU A 291 -1.26 -20.40 -19.34
C GLU A 291 -0.16 -21.15 -18.55
N PRO A 292 0.76 -21.98 -19.12
CA PRO A 292 1.88 -22.53 -18.34
C PRO A 292 2.83 -21.44 -17.80
N GLU A 293 3.05 -20.35 -18.55
CA GLU A 293 3.82 -19.20 -18.08
C GLU A 293 3.06 -18.44 -16.99
N ARG A 294 1.75 -18.22 -17.17
CA ARG A 294 0.89 -17.59 -16.16
C ARG A 294 0.87 -18.38 -14.84
N VAL A 295 0.81 -19.72 -14.91
CA VAL A 295 0.95 -20.61 -13.73
C VAL A 295 2.34 -20.48 -13.09
N THR A 296 3.39 -20.39 -13.89
CA THR A 296 4.77 -20.20 -13.41
C THR A 296 4.93 -18.84 -12.70
N ILE A 297 4.39 -17.77 -13.26
CA ILE A 297 4.39 -16.42 -12.68
C ILE A 297 3.60 -16.40 -11.35
N ARG A 298 2.38 -16.97 -11.31
CA ARG A 298 1.59 -17.14 -10.06
C ARG A 298 2.41 -17.81 -8.96
N LYS A 299 3.15 -18.87 -9.30
CA LYS A 299 4.02 -19.61 -8.38
C LYS A 299 5.20 -18.76 -7.89
N LEU A 300 5.86 -18.00 -8.76
CA LEU A 300 6.97 -17.11 -8.38
C LEU A 300 6.48 -15.97 -7.45
N PHE A 301 5.31 -15.38 -7.73
CA PHE A 301 4.67 -14.39 -6.85
C PHE A 301 4.28 -14.95 -5.47
N LEU A 302 4.05 -16.27 -5.35
CA LEU A 302 3.84 -16.94 -4.07
C LEU A 302 5.17 -17.20 -3.35
N GLN A 303 6.15 -17.77 -4.03
CA GLN A 303 7.42 -18.21 -3.44
C GLN A 303 8.37 -17.06 -3.07
N HIS A 304 8.18 -15.87 -3.63
CA HIS A 304 9.09 -14.74 -3.49
C HIS A 304 8.39 -13.42 -3.11
N SER A 305 7.14 -13.42 -2.61
CA SER A 305 6.47 -12.21 -2.10
C SER A 305 6.58 -10.97 -3.00
N LEU A 306 6.29 -11.12 -4.29
CA LEU A 306 6.64 -10.13 -5.32
C LEU A 306 5.64 -8.95 -5.47
N ILE A 307 4.68 -8.78 -4.54
CA ILE A 307 3.74 -7.65 -4.53
C ILE A 307 4.26 -6.54 -3.61
N ALA A 308 4.68 -5.41 -4.18
CA ALA A 308 5.06 -4.21 -3.43
C ALA A 308 3.82 -3.46 -2.93
N ILE A 309 3.87 -2.92 -1.71
CA ILE A 309 2.83 -2.05 -1.15
C ILE A 309 3.49 -0.96 -0.32
N GLU A 310 3.15 0.30 -0.62
CA GLU A 310 3.70 1.48 0.05
C GLU A 310 3.12 1.63 1.46
N GLN A 311 3.99 1.67 2.46
CA GLN A 311 3.67 1.84 3.89
C GLN A 311 4.48 3.02 4.45
N GLY A 312 4.01 4.24 4.18
CA GLY A 312 4.76 5.45 4.48
C GLY A 312 5.92 5.60 3.51
N SER A 313 7.16 5.65 4.01
CA SER A 313 8.38 5.79 3.21
C SER A 313 9.06 4.46 2.84
N VAL A 314 8.42 3.32 3.12
CA VAL A 314 8.97 1.97 2.92
C VAL A 314 8.01 1.11 2.11
N ILE A 315 8.54 0.26 1.23
CA ILE A 315 7.75 -0.78 0.53
C ILE A 315 7.75 -2.06 1.36
N ALA A 316 6.55 -2.51 1.73
CA ALA A 316 6.31 -3.85 2.23
C ALA A 316 6.09 -4.82 1.06
N TRP A 317 6.81 -5.94 1.04
CA TRP A 317 6.70 -6.97 0.01
C TRP A 317 5.80 -8.12 0.47
N GLN A 318 4.83 -8.51 -0.37
CA GLN A 318 3.70 -9.37 -0.03
C GLN A 318 3.46 -10.49 -1.06
N THR A 319 2.81 -11.56 -0.64
CA THR A 319 2.36 -12.65 -1.53
C THR A 319 0.98 -12.34 -2.10
N HIS A 320 0.59 -13.02 -3.19
CA HIS A 320 -0.77 -12.90 -3.72
C HIS A 320 -1.87 -13.44 -2.77
N LEU A 321 -1.50 -14.25 -1.75
CA LEU A 321 -2.41 -14.75 -0.73
C LEU A 321 -2.57 -13.81 0.47
N THR A 322 -1.59 -12.95 0.73
CA THR A 322 -1.65 -11.90 1.78
C THR A 322 -2.24 -10.58 1.27
N CYS A 323 -2.81 -10.59 0.07
CA CYS A 323 -3.42 -9.43 -0.60
C CYS A 323 -4.91 -9.67 -0.91
N ILE A 324 -5.65 -8.58 -1.10
CA ILE A 324 -7.01 -8.61 -1.64
C ILE A 324 -7.24 -7.44 -2.61
N TRP A 325 -8.12 -7.64 -3.59
CA TRP A 325 -8.68 -6.56 -4.40
C TRP A 325 -10.01 -6.10 -3.78
N SER A 326 -10.00 -4.97 -3.04
CA SER A 326 -11.17 -4.46 -2.30
C SER A 326 -11.39 -2.95 -2.54
N PRO A 327 -12.23 -2.55 -3.51
CA PRO A 327 -12.50 -1.15 -3.82
C PRO A 327 -13.36 -0.43 -2.77
N LEU A 328 -13.52 -1.02 -1.58
CA LEU A 328 -14.43 -0.58 -0.53
C LEU A 328 -13.64 -0.21 0.73
N ASN A 329 -13.05 -1.19 1.42
CA ASN A 329 -12.32 -0.99 2.68
C ASN A 329 -11.05 -1.84 2.76
N LYS A 330 -10.09 -1.38 3.58
CA LYS A 330 -8.99 -2.22 4.08
C LYS A 330 -9.55 -3.33 4.97
N ILE A 331 -8.80 -4.43 5.06
CA ILE A 331 -9.04 -5.53 5.99
C ILE A 331 -7.80 -5.63 6.88
N ARG A 332 -7.94 -5.86 8.18
CA ARG A 332 -6.85 -6.36 9.02
C ARG A 332 -6.33 -7.67 8.42
N ASN A 333 -5.02 -7.90 8.53
CA ASN A 333 -4.30 -9.08 8.02
C ASN A 333 -4.27 -9.29 6.48
N LEU A 334 -4.96 -8.48 5.66
CA LEU A 334 -4.86 -8.54 4.18
C LEU A 334 -4.62 -7.16 3.55
N ALA A 335 -3.63 -7.10 2.67
CA ALA A 335 -3.20 -5.84 2.08
C ALA A 335 -4.02 -5.49 0.83
N GLU A 336 -4.52 -4.25 0.78
CA GLU A 336 -5.48 -3.77 -0.21
C GLU A 336 -4.76 -3.24 -1.47
N LEU A 337 -5.10 -3.76 -2.65
CA LEU A 337 -4.42 -3.44 -3.92
C LEU A 337 -5.15 -2.48 -4.85
N SER A 338 -6.46 -2.33 -4.74
CA SER A 338 -7.26 -1.55 -5.69
C SER A 338 -7.09 -0.03 -5.54
N ARG A 339 -6.77 0.46 -4.34
CA ARG A 339 -6.42 1.87 -4.08
C ARG A 339 -5.02 2.25 -4.57
N PRO A 340 -3.92 1.51 -4.29
CA PRO A 340 -2.60 1.83 -4.84
C PRO A 340 -2.47 1.51 -6.34
N TYR A 341 -3.18 0.51 -6.86
CA TYR A 341 -3.02 0.03 -8.24
C TYR A 341 -4.32 -0.01 -9.06
N PRO A 342 -5.12 1.07 -9.12
CA PRO A 342 -6.50 1.05 -9.66
C PRO A 342 -6.59 0.57 -11.11
N TYR A 343 -5.55 0.76 -11.92
CA TYR A 343 -5.49 0.37 -13.34
C TYR A 343 -4.98 -1.06 -13.59
N LEU A 344 -4.51 -1.77 -12.54
CA LEU A 344 -3.90 -3.11 -12.66
C LEU A 344 -4.82 -4.24 -12.20
N LYS A 345 -6.16 -4.08 -12.31
CA LYS A 345 -7.11 -5.13 -11.91
C LYS A 345 -6.84 -6.45 -12.65
N ASP A 346 -6.64 -6.38 -13.96
CA ASP A 346 -6.44 -7.57 -14.78
C ASP A 346 -5.10 -8.26 -14.49
N PHE A 347 -4.11 -7.53 -13.98
CA PHE A 347 -2.86 -8.10 -13.49
C PHE A 347 -3.08 -8.87 -12.18
N PHE A 348 -3.67 -8.23 -11.17
CA PHE A 348 -3.81 -8.85 -9.85
C PHE A 348 -4.91 -9.92 -9.81
N VAL A 349 -6.11 -9.62 -10.31
CA VAL A 349 -7.26 -10.55 -10.29
C VAL A 349 -7.27 -11.48 -11.51
N GLY A 350 -6.91 -10.96 -12.70
CA GLY A 350 -6.92 -11.72 -13.95
C GLY A 350 -5.73 -12.68 -14.09
N LEU A 351 -4.50 -12.16 -14.04
CA LEU A 351 -3.26 -12.93 -14.16
C LEU A 351 -2.91 -13.65 -12.85
N LEU A 352 -2.68 -12.92 -11.76
CA LEU A 352 -2.16 -13.48 -10.50
C LEU A 352 -3.20 -14.23 -9.65
N LYS A 353 -4.50 -14.06 -9.92
CA LYS A 353 -5.62 -14.64 -9.16
C LYS A 353 -5.65 -14.23 -7.67
N VAL A 354 -5.25 -13.00 -7.36
CA VAL A 354 -5.57 -12.36 -6.07
C VAL A 354 -7.09 -12.37 -5.86
N GLU A 355 -7.51 -12.68 -4.64
CA GLU A 355 -8.93 -12.75 -4.29
C GLU A 355 -9.60 -11.38 -4.44
N GLU A 356 -10.75 -11.32 -5.13
CA GLU A 356 -11.57 -10.10 -5.19
C GLU A 356 -12.63 -10.12 -4.09
N ALA A 357 -12.84 -8.97 -3.44
CA ALA A 357 -13.86 -8.77 -2.42
C ALA A 357 -15.26 -8.76 -3.07
N THR A 358 -15.87 -9.94 -3.16
CA THR A 358 -17.20 -10.18 -3.74
C THR A 358 -18.14 -10.73 -2.68
N GLU A 359 -19.45 -10.70 -2.96
CA GLU A 359 -20.47 -11.37 -2.14
C GLU A 359 -20.09 -12.84 -1.84
N LYS A 360 -19.60 -13.59 -2.84
CA LYS A 360 -19.28 -15.01 -2.69
C LYS A 360 -18.08 -15.26 -1.79
N THR A 361 -17.00 -14.50 -1.96
CA THR A 361 -15.75 -14.66 -1.20
C THR A 361 -15.92 -14.26 0.27
N VAL A 362 -16.64 -13.16 0.54
CA VAL A 362 -17.00 -12.74 1.90
C VAL A 362 -17.89 -13.81 2.58
N LEU A 363 -18.93 -14.29 1.89
CA LEU A 363 -19.81 -15.34 2.42
C LEU A 363 -19.08 -16.67 2.69
N SER A 364 -18.18 -17.10 1.80
CA SER A 364 -17.42 -18.33 2.04
C SER A 364 -16.53 -18.21 3.27
N ARG A 365 -15.84 -17.08 3.46
CA ARG A 365 -15.02 -16.83 4.65
C ARG A 365 -15.85 -16.83 5.94
N MET A 366 -17.00 -16.15 5.94
CA MET A 366 -17.94 -16.15 7.09
C MET A 366 -18.50 -17.55 7.40
N SER A 367 -18.61 -18.44 6.41
CA SER A 367 -19.21 -19.78 6.60
C SER A 367 -18.34 -20.79 7.34
N TYR A 368 -17.05 -20.49 7.55
CA TYR A 368 -16.12 -21.35 8.30
C TYR A 368 -15.93 -20.95 9.77
N TRP A 369 -16.64 -19.92 10.25
CA TRP A 369 -16.51 -19.45 11.64
C TRP A 369 -17.05 -20.48 12.65
N THR A 370 -16.24 -20.81 13.67
CA THR A 370 -16.64 -21.64 14.81
C THR A 370 -16.47 -20.85 16.11
N PRO A 371 -17.25 -21.10 17.18
CA PRO A 371 -17.20 -20.30 18.41
C PRO A 371 -15.85 -20.31 19.15
N GLU A 372 -14.96 -21.24 18.80
CA GLU A 372 -13.63 -21.41 19.36
C GLU A 372 -12.58 -20.50 18.70
N PHE A 373 -12.91 -19.83 17.58
CA PHE A 373 -12.08 -18.80 16.98
C PHE A 373 -12.39 -17.43 17.61
N GLU A 374 -11.45 -16.88 18.40
CA GLU A 374 -11.59 -15.58 19.09
C GLU A 374 -11.68 -14.36 18.17
N ILE A 375 -11.51 -14.52 16.86
CA ILE A 375 -11.37 -13.42 15.90
C ILE A 375 -12.75 -12.85 15.51
N ARG A 376 -13.14 -11.76 16.19
CA ARG A 376 -14.10 -10.78 15.66
C ARG A 376 -13.51 -10.12 14.40
N ASP A 377 -13.70 -10.77 13.26
CA ASP A 377 -13.42 -10.24 11.92
C ASP A 377 -14.48 -9.19 11.51
N LEU A 378 -14.51 -8.11 12.28
CA LEU A 378 -15.26 -6.88 12.00
C LEU A 378 -14.99 -6.35 10.58
N ASP A 379 -13.82 -6.67 10.02
CA ASP A 379 -13.39 -6.35 8.67
C ASP A 379 -14.24 -7.06 7.61
N LEU A 380 -14.54 -8.35 7.78
CA LEU A 380 -15.43 -9.09 6.87
C LEU A 380 -16.85 -8.51 6.92
N PHE A 381 -17.33 -8.14 8.11
CA PHE A 381 -18.57 -7.38 8.23
C PHE A 381 -18.48 -5.99 7.59
N SER A 382 -17.33 -5.30 7.67
CA SER A 382 -17.11 -3.96 7.09
C SER A 382 -16.99 -3.98 5.56
N LEU A 383 -16.51 -5.08 4.97
CA LEU A 383 -16.60 -5.34 3.53
C LEU A 383 -18.06 -5.56 3.10
N LEU A 384 -18.78 -6.44 3.80
CA LEU A 384 -20.18 -6.73 3.52
C LEU A 384 -21.05 -5.47 3.62
N ASN A 385 -20.81 -4.66 4.65
CA ASN A 385 -21.44 -3.37 4.87
C ASN A 385 -21.12 -2.38 3.73
N GLY A 386 -19.89 -2.37 3.20
CA GLY A 386 -19.53 -1.60 2.01
C GLY A 386 -20.17 -2.10 0.71
N LEU A 387 -20.33 -3.43 0.53
CA LEU A 387 -21.03 -4.03 -0.61
C LEU A 387 -22.53 -3.69 -0.59
N ILE A 388 -23.14 -3.68 0.61
CA ILE A 388 -24.52 -3.23 0.85
C ILE A 388 -24.65 -1.73 0.56
N ALA A 389 -23.80 -0.88 1.17
CA ALA A 389 -23.86 0.57 1.03
C ALA A 389 -23.61 1.07 -0.40
N THR A 390 -22.86 0.32 -1.22
CA THR A 390 -22.64 0.63 -2.65
C THR A 390 -23.64 -0.07 -3.58
N SER A 391 -24.66 -0.76 -3.05
CA SER A 391 -25.66 -1.52 -3.82
C SER A 391 -25.06 -2.57 -4.78
N LYS A 392 -23.86 -3.08 -4.47
CA LYS A 392 -23.14 -4.09 -5.27
C LYS A 392 -23.47 -5.53 -4.86
N ILE A 393 -24.31 -5.70 -3.85
CA ILE A 393 -24.74 -7.01 -3.36
C ILE A 393 -25.96 -7.52 -4.16
N SER A 394 -25.90 -8.77 -4.62
CA SER A 394 -26.98 -9.45 -5.34
C SER A 394 -27.82 -10.35 -4.42
N MET A 395 -27.29 -10.64 -3.23
CA MET A 395 -27.94 -11.40 -2.17
C MET A 395 -29.28 -10.78 -1.76
N LYS A 396 -30.21 -11.63 -1.31
CA LYS A 396 -31.31 -11.21 -0.43
C LYS A 396 -30.86 -11.34 1.04
N PRO A 397 -31.36 -10.50 1.97
CA PRO A 397 -31.12 -10.65 3.40
C PRO A 397 -31.33 -12.08 3.89
N ASP A 398 -32.41 -12.72 3.43
CA ASP A 398 -32.82 -14.10 3.73
C ASP A 398 -31.67 -15.12 3.77
N LYS A 399 -30.72 -15.04 2.82
CA LYS A 399 -29.58 -15.97 2.76
C LYS A 399 -28.61 -15.78 3.94
N LEU A 400 -28.24 -14.53 4.24
CA LEU A 400 -27.40 -14.23 5.40
C LEU A 400 -28.16 -14.52 6.71
N LEU A 401 -29.46 -14.24 6.73
CA LEU A 401 -30.37 -14.50 7.85
C LEU A 401 -30.49 -16.01 8.19
N THR A 402 -30.30 -16.90 7.21
CA THR A 402 -30.22 -18.36 7.44
C THR A 402 -28.87 -18.85 7.98
N GLN A 403 -27.81 -18.05 7.93
CA GLN A 403 -26.50 -18.40 8.47
C GLN A 403 -26.38 -17.96 9.95
N ARG A 404 -25.69 -18.77 10.77
CA ARG A 404 -25.30 -18.40 12.13
C ARG A 404 -23.94 -17.70 12.07
N ILE A 405 -23.94 -16.37 12.02
CA ILE A 405 -22.70 -15.57 11.91
C ILE A 405 -22.60 -14.43 12.93
N PHE A 406 -23.67 -14.09 13.65
CA PHE A 406 -23.65 -13.02 14.65
C PHE A 406 -23.27 -13.61 16.00
N LEU A 407 -22.15 -13.17 16.59
CA LEU A 407 -21.71 -13.67 17.90
C LEU A 407 -22.61 -13.11 19.00
N GLY A 408 -23.32 -13.97 19.72
CA GLY A 408 -24.11 -13.61 20.90
C GLY A 408 -23.47 -14.13 22.17
N LYS A 409 -23.38 -13.28 23.21
CA LYS A 409 -23.02 -13.67 24.58
C LYS A 409 -24.29 -14.16 25.29
N TRP A 410 -24.36 -15.44 25.63
CA TRP A 410 -25.51 -16.07 26.28
C TRP A 410 -25.17 -16.48 27.72
N ASN A 411 -25.98 -16.03 28.69
CA ASN A 411 -25.81 -16.28 30.13
C ASN A 411 -24.38 -16.03 30.66
N GLY A 412 -23.68 -15.04 30.11
CA GLY A 412 -22.34 -14.60 30.53
C GLY A 412 -21.16 -15.52 30.17
N GLU A 413 -21.34 -16.83 30.17
CA GLU A 413 -20.25 -17.79 30.02
C GLU A 413 -20.14 -18.42 28.63
N LYS A 414 -21.16 -18.28 27.77
CA LYS A 414 -21.21 -19.00 26.48
C LYS A 414 -21.45 -18.08 25.30
N TYR A 415 -20.40 -17.87 24.52
CA TYR A 415 -20.51 -17.31 23.18
C TYR A 415 -21.12 -18.34 22.23
N ARG A 416 -22.02 -17.88 21.35
CA ARG A 416 -22.65 -18.70 20.32
C ARG A 416 -23.02 -17.84 19.13
N PHE A 417 -22.75 -18.34 17.93
CA PHE A 417 -23.30 -17.72 16.72
C PHE A 417 -24.82 -17.92 16.63
N VAL A 418 -25.55 -16.81 16.57
CA VAL A 418 -27.01 -16.76 16.41
C VAL A 418 -27.40 -16.48 14.95
N GLY A 419 -28.52 -17.03 14.53
CA GLY A 419 -29.18 -16.76 13.25
C GLY A 419 -30.44 -15.92 13.44
N SER A 420 -31.07 -15.52 12.34
CA SER A 420 -32.27 -14.65 12.36
C SER A 420 -33.46 -15.21 13.15
N THR A 421 -33.61 -16.53 13.20
CA THR A 421 -34.70 -17.23 13.88
C THR A 421 -34.54 -17.29 15.40
N GLU A 422 -33.36 -16.96 15.93
CA GLU A 422 -33.07 -16.97 17.36
C GLU A 422 -33.34 -15.57 17.97
N VAL A 423 -33.77 -15.53 19.24
CA VAL A 423 -34.09 -14.29 19.94
C VAL A 423 -32.82 -13.72 20.57
N PHE A 424 -32.39 -12.56 20.09
CA PHE A 424 -31.24 -11.81 20.59
C PHE A 424 -31.51 -10.30 20.47
N PHE A 425 -30.79 -9.51 21.27
CA PHE A 425 -30.85 -8.05 21.27
C PHE A 425 -29.52 -7.42 20.86
N ILE A 426 -29.56 -6.25 20.23
CA ILE A 426 -28.37 -5.44 19.91
C ILE A 426 -28.19 -4.42 21.04
N PRO A 427 -27.02 -4.35 21.70
CA PRO A 427 -26.76 -3.46 22.85
C PRO A 427 -26.50 -2.00 22.41
N ASP A 428 -27.52 -1.32 21.90
CA ASP A 428 -27.43 0.07 21.40
C ASP A 428 -27.43 1.16 22.48
N ASP A 429 -27.71 0.78 23.73
CA ASP A 429 -27.69 1.64 24.91
C ASP A 429 -26.82 0.95 25.98
N GLU A 430 -25.69 1.56 26.35
CA GLU A 430 -24.72 1.02 27.29
C GLU A 430 -25.30 0.90 28.72
N GLU A 431 -26.14 1.86 29.13
CA GLU A 431 -26.82 1.86 30.43
C GLU A 431 -27.72 0.62 30.55
N PHE A 432 -28.31 0.17 29.44
CA PHE A 432 -29.14 -1.01 29.35
C PHE A 432 -28.34 -2.30 29.17
N ALA A 433 -27.34 -2.29 28.29
CA ALA A 433 -26.45 -3.42 28.04
C ALA A 433 -25.79 -3.89 29.34
N ASN A 434 -25.22 -2.97 30.12
CA ASN A 434 -24.60 -3.27 31.41
C ASN A 434 -25.61 -3.74 32.47
N THR A 435 -26.87 -3.27 32.43
CA THR A 435 -27.89 -3.66 33.42
C THR A 435 -28.45 -5.07 33.17
N PHE A 436 -28.57 -5.47 31.89
CA PHE A 436 -29.10 -6.76 31.46
C PHE A 436 -28.02 -7.73 30.97
N MET A 437 -26.74 -7.38 31.15
CA MET A 437 -25.61 -8.27 30.93
C MET A 437 -25.86 -9.60 31.66
N ASP A 438 -25.54 -10.70 30.98
CA ASP A 438 -25.65 -12.09 31.44
C ASP A 438 -27.08 -12.57 31.77
N LYS A 439 -28.10 -11.69 31.71
CA LYS A 439 -29.53 -11.99 31.87
C LYS A 439 -30.27 -12.08 30.55
N LEU A 440 -29.77 -11.38 29.52
CA LEU A 440 -30.32 -11.39 28.15
C LEU A 440 -29.29 -11.90 27.14
N PRO A 441 -29.76 -12.48 26.01
CA PRO A 441 -28.92 -12.76 24.85
C PRO A 441 -28.58 -11.46 24.12
N LEU A 442 -27.39 -10.92 24.38
CA LEU A 442 -26.87 -9.72 23.74
C LEU A 442 -25.88 -10.11 22.64
N LEU A 443 -25.89 -9.39 21.52
CA LEU A 443 -24.85 -9.48 20.49
C LEU A 443 -23.54 -8.91 21.06
N ASP A 444 -22.42 -9.59 20.87
CA ASP A 444 -21.11 -9.22 21.42
C ASP A 444 -20.44 -8.13 20.55
N ILE A 445 -20.96 -6.91 20.66
CA ILE A 445 -20.63 -5.76 19.81
C ILE A 445 -20.62 -4.45 20.62
N THR A 446 -19.68 -3.56 20.31
CA THR A 446 -19.55 -2.22 20.93
C THR A 446 -20.45 -1.17 20.25
N ALA A 447 -20.65 -0.02 20.90
CA ALA A 447 -21.41 1.10 20.32
C ALA A 447 -20.79 1.65 19.01
N GLU A 448 -19.46 1.67 18.91
CA GLU A 448 -18.74 2.09 17.71
C GLU A 448 -18.98 1.11 16.55
N GLU A 449 -18.89 -0.19 16.82
CA GLU A 449 -19.20 -1.24 15.85
C GLU A 449 -20.68 -1.25 15.43
N ILE A 450 -21.62 -0.93 16.34
CA ILE A 450 -23.04 -0.75 15.98
C ILE A 450 -23.22 0.40 14.99
N ALA A 451 -22.52 1.53 15.19
CA ALA A 451 -22.56 2.65 14.26
C ALA A 451 -21.93 2.31 12.90
N LEU A 452 -20.84 1.53 12.89
CA LEU A 452 -20.21 1.04 11.65
C LEU A 452 -21.13 0.08 10.89
N LEU A 453 -21.78 -0.87 11.57
CA LEU A 453 -22.65 -1.90 10.97
C LEU A 453 -24.10 -1.45 10.76
N ASP A 454 -24.40 -0.16 10.91
CA ASP A 454 -25.77 0.36 10.76
C ASP A 454 -26.43 0.08 9.39
N PRO A 455 -25.72 0.19 8.24
CA PRO A 455 -26.27 -0.22 6.93
C PRO A 455 -26.61 -1.72 6.88
N LEU A 456 -25.76 -2.59 7.41
CA LEU A 456 -26.00 -4.04 7.53
C LEU A 456 -27.23 -4.33 8.41
N PHE A 457 -27.35 -3.71 9.59
CA PHE A 457 -28.52 -3.88 10.46
C PHE A 457 -29.80 -3.29 9.88
N THR A 458 -29.69 -2.25 9.03
CA THR A 458 -30.81 -1.73 8.24
C THR A 458 -31.25 -2.75 7.18
N TRP A 459 -30.31 -3.27 6.39
CA TRP A 459 -30.54 -4.23 5.31
C TRP A 459 -31.11 -5.57 5.81
N LEU A 460 -30.71 -6.01 7.01
CA LEU A 460 -31.23 -7.21 7.69
C LEU A 460 -32.55 -7.00 8.43
N GLY A 461 -33.08 -5.78 8.51
CA GLY A 461 -34.28 -5.46 9.30
C GLY A 461 -34.09 -5.60 10.82
N PHE A 462 -32.85 -5.65 11.32
CA PHE A 462 -32.55 -5.82 12.75
C PHE A 462 -32.78 -4.57 13.61
N LYS A 463 -33.24 -3.47 12.99
CA LYS A 463 -33.61 -2.21 13.66
C LYS A 463 -34.63 -2.35 14.80
N ASP A 464 -35.42 -3.42 14.83
CA ASP A 464 -36.36 -3.71 15.93
C ASP A 464 -35.80 -4.68 17.00
N ARG A 465 -34.52 -5.04 16.91
CA ARG A 465 -33.78 -5.82 17.93
C ARG A 465 -32.89 -4.97 18.85
N TYR A 466 -32.80 -3.66 18.61
CA TYR A 466 -32.15 -2.71 19.52
C TYR A 466 -32.76 -2.80 20.93
N LEU A 467 -31.90 -3.00 21.94
CA LEU A 467 -32.28 -3.17 23.33
C LEU A 467 -33.07 -1.95 23.86
N SER A 468 -32.74 -0.74 23.40
CA SER A 468 -33.45 0.50 23.76
C SER A 468 -34.94 0.52 23.45
N LYS A 469 -35.40 -0.30 22.48
CA LYS A 469 -36.83 -0.47 22.14
C LYS A 469 -37.58 -1.41 23.08
N HIS A 470 -36.88 -2.29 23.79
CA HIS A 470 -37.45 -3.35 24.62
C HIS A 470 -37.32 -3.10 26.13
N VAL A 471 -36.46 -2.16 26.53
CA VAL A 471 -36.33 -1.72 27.93
C VAL A 471 -37.36 -0.63 28.25
N TYR A 472 -38.31 -0.98 29.10
CA TYR A 472 -39.25 -0.06 29.71
C TYR A 472 -38.73 0.40 31.07
N ARG A 473 -39.04 1.64 31.43
CA ARG A 473 -38.76 2.22 32.75
C ARG A 473 -40.09 2.24 33.52
N MET A 474 -40.14 1.54 34.65
CA MET A 474 -41.35 1.34 35.46
C MET A 474 -41.08 1.77 36.91
N CYS A 475 -42.10 2.22 37.64
CA CYS A 475 -41.99 2.47 39.08
C CYS A 475 -42.99 1.56 39.81
N CYS A 476 -42.49 0.81 40.78
CA CYS A 476 -43.22 -0.15 41.59
C CYS A 476 -43.39 0.41 43.01
N SER A 477 -44.55 0.19 43.62
CA SER A 477 -44.80 0.51 45.03
C SER A 477 -45.20 -0.77 45.78
N PRO A 478 -44.71 -1.00 47.01
CA PRO A 478 -45.18 -2.10 47.85
C PRO A 478 -46.72 -2.10 47.99
N PRO A 479 -47.41 -3.27 47.99
CA PRO A 479 -48.86 -3.31 48.15
C PRO A 479 -49.36 -2.66 49.46
N THR A 480 -48.53 -2.75 50.51
CA THR A 480 -48.75 -2.20 51.86
C THR A 480 -48.19 -0.79 52.05
N ALA A 481 -47.64 -0.14 51.02
CA ALA A 481 -46.99 1.16 51.15
C ALA A 481 -47.96 2.24 51.67
N GLN A 482 -47.53 2.99 52.70
CA GLN A 482 -48.28 4.15 53.19
C GLN A 482 -48.33 5.24 52.10
N LYS A 483 -49.52 5.86 51.95
CA LYS A 483 -49.78 6.87 50.92
C LYS A 483 -50.27 8.16 51.57
N GLN A 484 -49.55 9.25 51.36
CA GLN A 484 -49.91 10.58 51.86
C GLN A 484 -50.29 11.48 50.70
N LYS A 485 -51.49 12.08 50.74
CA LYS A 485 -51.89 13.08 49.74
C LYS A 485 -51.05 14.35 49.89
N ILE A 486 -50.42 14.78 48.81
CA ILE A 486 -49.66 16.02 48.71
C ILE A 486 -50.54 17.09 48.04
N GLU A 487 -50.38 18.35 48.43
CA GLU A 487 -50.95 19.48 47.71
C GLU A 487 -50.36 19.56 46.30
N TRP A 488 -51.20 19.36 45.28
CA TRP A 488 -50.79 19.40 43.88
C TRP A 488 -51.74 20.24 43.05
N ASP A 489 -51.23 21.38 42.60
CA ASP A 489 -51.96 22.34 41.78
C ASP A 489 -52.08 21.88 40.31
N ILE A 490 -52.74 20.75 40.07
CA ILE A 490 -53.27 20.43 38.73
C ILE A 490 -54.56 21.19 38.44
N VAL A 491 -55.35 21.52 39.47
CA VAL A 491 -56.71 22.07 39.28
C VAL A 491 -56.68 23.44 38.61
N GLN A 492 -55.79 24.37 39.01
CA GLN A 492 -55.64 25.67 38.34
C GLN A 492 -55.01 25.52 36.94
N ARG A 493 -54.25 24.44 36.70
CA ARG A 493 -53.51 24.18 35.46
C ARG A 493 -54.29 23.36 34.44
N ALA A 494 -55.39 22.72 34.84
CA ALA A 494 -56.15 21.75 34.04
C ALA A 494 -56.59 22.32 32.67
N GLU A 495 -57.04 23.57 32.62
CA GLU A 495 -57.45 24.21 31.36
C GLU A 495 -56.26 24.54 30.45
N GLY A 496 -55.09 24.87 31.03
CA GLY A 496 -53.85 25.02 30.27
C GLY A 496 -53.38 23.69 29.68
N ILE A 497 -53.43 22.61 30.46
CA ILE A 497 -53.07 21.26 30.02
C ILE A 497 -54.05 20.74 28.95
N LEU A 498 -55.36 21.03 29.06
CA LEU A 498 -56.35 20.74 28.03
C LEU A 498 -56.05 21.48 26.71
N ARG A 499 -55.67 22.76 26.77
CA ARG A 499 -55.27 23.55 25.57
C ARG A 499 -54.01 22.96 24.91
N ILE A 500 -53.05 22.48 25.70
CA ILE A 500 -51.86 21.76 25.20
C ILE A 500 -52.27 20.44 24.53
N ALA A 501 -53.13 19.64 25.17
CA ALA A 501 -53.62 18.38 24.64
C ALA A 501 -54.34 18.56 23.29
N LEU A 502 -55.18 19.59 23.18
CA LEU A 502 -55.84 20.00 21.92
C LEU A 502 -54.82 20.41 20.85
N HIS A 503 -53.84 21.25 21.18
CA HIS A 503 -52.82 21.69 20.22
C HIS A 503 -51.94 20.53 19.72
N CYS A 504 -51.66 19.56 20.59
CA CYS A 504 -50.88 18.36 20.26
C CYS A 504 -51.69 17.26 19.54
N GLY A 505 -53.00 17.41 19.40
CA GLY A 505 -53.86 16.39 18.76
C GLY A 505 -54.05 15.14 19.62
N SER A 506 -54.24 15.30 20.93
CA SER A 506 -54.44 14.20 21.87
C SER A 506 -55.66 13.32 21.50
N PRO A 507 -55.52 11.98 21.48
CA PRO A 507 -56.64 11.04 21.35
C PRO A 507 -57.71 11.17 22.45
N ARG A 508 -57.45 11.93 23.53
CA ARG A 508 -58.40 12.20 24.62
C ARG A 508 -59.17 13.52 24.42
N THR A 509 -59.13 14.09 23.22
CA THR A 509 -59.74 15.40 22.91
C THR A 509 -60.46 15.44 21.56
N THR A 510 -60.76 14.29 20.94
CA THR A 510 -61.30 14.24 19.58
C THR A 510 -62.72 14.79 19.51
N THR A 511 -63.56 14.47 20.51
CA THR A 511 -64.92 15.00 20.68
C THR A 511 -65.02 15.99 21.84
N ASP A 512 -66.05 16.85 21.85
CA ASP A 512 -66.31 17.76 22.97
C ASP A 512 -66.69 17.04 24.28
N VAL A 513 -67.31 15.86 24.17
CA VAL A 513 -67.56 14.98 25.33
C VAL A 513 -66.22 14.55 25.95
N GLU A 514 -65.27 14.06 25.14
CA GLU A 514 -63.93 13.68 25.61
C GLU A 514 -63.16 14.85 26.21
N ARG A 515 -63.26 16.07 25.63
CA ARG A 515 -62.65 17.29 26.19
C ARG A 515 -63.19 17.58 27.60
N GLY A 516 -64.52 17.49 27.78
CA GLY A 516 -65.17 17.61 29.09
C GLY A 516 -64.75 16.52 30.07
N THR A 517 -64.69 15.26 29.63
CA THR A 517 -64.22 14.12 30.41
C THR A 517 -62.76 14.30 30.85
N LEU A 518 -61.87 14.71 29.95
CA LEU A 518 -60.45 14.95 30.24
C LEU A 518 -60.27 16.08 31.27
N LEU A 519 -61.04 17.17 31.12
CA LEU A 519 -61.02 18.28 32.08
C LEU A 519 -61.52 17.84 33.47
N ASN A 520 -62.54 16.98 33.54
CA ASN A 520 -63.05 16.42 34.79
C ASN A 520 -62.00 15.50 35.46
N ILE A 521 -61.36 14.62 34.69
CA ILE A 521 -60.26 13.74 35.17
C ILE A 521 -59.09 14.55 35.75
N MET A 522 -58.77 15.72 35.16
CA MET A 522 -57.75 16.64 35.69
C MET A 522 -58.21 17.43 36.91
N LYS A 523 -59.46 17.94 36.93
CA LYS A 523 -60.03 18.68 38.07
C LYS A 523 -60.22 17.78 39.31
N LYS A 524 -60.35 16.46 39.11
CA LYS A 524 -60.29 15.42 40.16
C LYS A 524 -58.87 14.88 40.45
N GLY A 525 -57.82 15.44 39.82
CA GLY A 525 -56.47 14.89 39.90
C GLY A 525 -55.86 14.98 41.30
N GLU A 526 -55.04 14.00 41.68
CA GLU A 526 -54.41 13.91 43.00
C GLU A 526 -52.96 13.42 42.90
N MET A 527 -52.14 13.83 43.85
CA MET A 527 -50.76 13.35 43.99
C MET A 527 -50.57 12.73 45.36
N LEU A 528 -49.98 11.53 45.39
CA LEU A 528 -49.69 10.78 46.60
C LEU A 528 -48.17 10.58 46.70
N ALA A 529 -47.56 11.00 47.81
CA ALA A 529 -46.31 10.42 48.27
C ALA A 529 -46.57 8.95 48.62
N VAL A 530 -45.72 8.05 48.13
CA VAL A 530 -45.82 6.62 48.40
C VAL A 530 -44.47 6.12 48.93
N GLU A 531 -44.49 5.59 50.14
CA GLU A 531 -43.28 5.10 50.79
C GLU A 531 -42.72 3.86 50.10
N GLY A 532 -41.39 3.73 50.08
CA GLY A 532 -40.72 2.55 49.54
C GLY A 532 -40.87 2.36 48.02
N MET A 533 -41.25 3.40 47.26
CA MET A 533 -41.25 3.32 45.79
C MET A 533 -39.86 2.92 45.25
N GLN A 534 -39.86 2.01 44.29
CA GLN A 534 -38.66 1.55 43.58
C GLN A 534 -38.82 1.79 42.08
N SER A 535 -37.78 2.31 41.45
CA SER A 535 -37.70 2.41 39.99
C SER A 535 -37.00 1.18 39.44
N GLU A 536 -37.58 0.54 38.42
CA GLU A 536 -37.03 -0.63 37.75
C GLU A 536 -36.90 -0.40 36.24
N LYS A 537 -35.79 -0.88 35.66
CA LYS A 537 -35.73 -1.20 34.23
C LYS A 537 -36.36 -2.58 34.02
N VAL A 538 -37.15 -2.72 32.96
CA VAL A 538 -37.97 -3.90 32.69
C VAL A 538 -37.84 -4.29 31.23
N VAL A 539 -37.39 -5.51 30.94
CA VAL A 539 -37.46 -6.11 29.60
C VAL A 539 -38.53 -7.19 29.60
N LEU A 540 -39.48 -7.09 28.67
CA LEU A 540 -40.59 -8.05 28.56
C LEU A 540 -40.10 -9.33 27.88
N THR A 541 -40.06 -10.43 28.64
CA THR A 541 -39.58 -11.74 28.20
C THR A 541 -40.22 -12.85 29.03
N ARG A 542 -40.22 -14.08 28.50
CA ARG A 542 -40.67 -15.30 29.19
C ARG A 542 -39.50 -16.25 29.53
N GLN A 543 -38.26 -15.75 29.50
CA GLN A 543 -37.05 -16.51 29.81
C GLN A 543 -36.94 -16.82 31.32
N LYS A 544 -36.14 -17.82 31.67
CA LYS A 544 -35.88 -18.24 33.06
C LYS A 544 -35.36 -17.04 33.88
N GLY A 545 -35.99 -16.78 35.03
CA GLY A 545 -35.71 -15.62 35.88
C GLY A 545 -36.66 -14.43 35.70
N SER A 546 -37.56 -14.47 34.71
CA SER A 546 -38.60 -13.43 34.52
C SER A 546 -39.63 -13.46 35.65
N LYS A 547 -39.92 -12.30 36.25
CA LYS A 547 -40.96 -12.10 37.26
C LYS A 547 -42.31 -11.77 36.60
N CYS A 548 -43.41 -12.01 37.31
CA CYS A 548 -44.73 -11.49 36.95
C CYS A 548 -44.81 -9.98 37.25
N LEU A 549 -45.48 -9.22 36.40
CA LEU A 549 -45.57 -7.76 36.48
C LEU A 549 -47.05 -7.32 36.48
N GLY A 550 -47.53 -6.88 37.65
CA GLY A 550 -48.91 -6.42 37.89
C GLY A 550 -49.74 -7.32 38.82
N THR A 551 -51.04 -7.00 38.95
CA THR A 551 -52.11 -7.81 39.56
C THR A 551 -53.33 -7.84 38.63
N GLY A 552 -54.04 -8.98 38.52
CA GLY A 552 -55.10 -9.22 37.51
C GLY A 552 -54.78 -10.31 36.47
N PRO A 553 -55.55 -10.42 35.35
CA PRO A 553 -55.43 -11.55 34.42
C PRO A 553 -54.43 -11.37 33.26
N ASN A 554 -54.11 -10.13 32.85
CA ASN A 554 -53.30 -9.85 31.66
C ASN A 554 -51.81 -9.70 31.98
N HIS A 555 -51.20 -10.73 32.57
CA HIS A 555 -49.87 -10.62 33.15
C HIS A 555 -48.71 -10.66 32.15
N LYS A 556 -47.88 -9.63 32.24
CA LYS A 556 -46.60 -9.53 31.55
C LYS A 556 -45.55 -10.19 32.41
N HIS A 557 -44.70 -10.98 31.78
CA HIS A 557 -43.47 -11.46 32.40
C HIS A 557 -42.31 -10.61 31.89
N GLY A 558 -41.31 -10.40 32.76
CA GLY A 558 -40.10 -9.71 32.36
C GLY A 558 -38.97 -9.82 33.37
N LEU A 559 -37.76 -9.54 32.90
CA LEU A 559 -36.59 -9.36 33.75
C LEU A 559 -36.62 -7.93 34.29
N THR A 560 -36.50 -7.79 35.61
CA THR A 560 -36.40 -6.48 36.28
C THR A 560 -35.00 -6.26 36.83
N ALA A 561 -34.59 -4.99 36.88
CA ALA A 561 -33.35 -4.55 37.50
C ALA A 561 -33.54 -3.14 38.09
N PRO A 562 -32.83 -2.77 39.19
CA PRO A 562 -32.94 -1.45 39.78
C PRO A 562 -32.62 -0.32 38.79
N SER A 563 -33.20 0.86 39.05
CA SER A 563 -32.99 2.05 38.23
C SER A 563 -32.90 3.31 39.10
N THR A 564 -32.04 4.23 38.68
CA THR A 564 -31.90 5.58 39.25
C THR A 564 -32.92 6.58 38.69
N HIS A 565 -33.86 6.15 37.83
CA HIS A 565 -34.83 7.09 37.27
C HIS A 565 -35.80 7.63 38.32
N PRO A 566 -36.18 8.92 38.25
CA PRO A 566 -37.00 9.55 39.28
C PRO A 566 -38.36 8.86 39.45
N LYS A 567 -38.68 8.52 40.69
CA LYS A 567 -39.81 7.67 41.09
C LYS A 567 -41.14 8.39 40.86
N LEU A 568 -41.77 8.14 39.71
CA LEU A 568 -43.08 8.69 39.36
C LEU A 568 -43.88 7.72 38.50
N ALA A 569 -45.10 7.41 38.95
CA ALA A 569 -46.07 6.60 38.21
C ALA A 569 -47.44 7.30 38.13
N ILE A 570 -48.22 6.94 37.11
CA ILE A 570 -49.66 7.21 37.06
C ILE A 570 -50.35 5.95 37.58
N ALA A 571 -51.27 6.09 38.53
CA ALA A 571 -52.00 4.96 39.07
C ALA A 571 -53.04 4.43 38.07
N VAL A 572 -53.17 3.12 38.04
CA VAL A 572 -54.19 2.36 37.31
C VAL A 572 -54.99 1.52 38.30
N ASN A 573 -56.19 1.07 37.91
CA ASN A 573 -56.97 0.14 38.73
C ASN A 573 -56.41 -1.29 38.65
N GLU A 574 -57.01 -2.21 39.42
CA GLU A 574 -56.62 -3.63 39.50
C GLU A 574 -56.79 -4.42 38.19
N ALA A 575 -57.45 -3.84 37.18
CA ALA A 575 -57.52 -4.39 35.82
C ALA A 575 -56.48 -3.78 34.86
N GLY A 576 -55.62 -2.87 35.34
CA GLY A 576 -54.64 -2.13 34.54
C GLY A 576 -55.21 -0.94 33.76
N ASN A 577 -56.47 -0.58 33.98
CA ASN A 577 -57.16 0.50 33.28
C ASN A 577 -56.96 1.85 33.99
N ALA A 578 -57.08 2.95 33.23
CA ALA A 578 -57.06 4.29 33.78
C ALA A 578 -58.24 4.54 34.74
N LEU A 579 -57.98 5.28 35.82
CA LEU A 579 -58.97 5.72 36.80
C LEU A 579 -59.85 6.87 36.25
N ASP A 580 -60.98 7.15 36.90
CA ASP A 580 -61.87 8.29 36.62
C ASP A 580 -61.31 9.66 37.03
N ARG A 581 -60.09 9.65 37.61
CA ARG A 581 -59.30 10.78 38.10
C ARG A 581 -57.81 10.53 37.85
N LEU A 582 -57.05 11.58 37.57
CA LEU A 582 -55.60 11.46 37.34
C LEU A 582 -54.86 11.39 38.68
N VAL A 583 -54.57 10.17 39.15
CA VAL A 583 -53.77 9.95 40.38
C VAL A 583 -52.31 9.69 40.02
N LEU A 584 -51.40 10.45 40.65
CA LEU A 584 -49.95 10.28 40.55
C LEU A 584 -49.38 9.71 41.84
N HIS A 585 -48.48 8.74 41.70
CA HIS A 585 -47.60 8.27 42.79
C HIS A 585 -46.20 8.86 42.58
N VAL A 586 -45.63 9.45 43.64
CA VAL A 586 -44.26 9.96 43.70
C VAL A 586 -43.57 9.46 44.97
N SER A 587 -42.24 9.53 45.04
CA SER A 587 -41.50 9.16 46.26
C SER A 587 -42.02 9.93 47.49
N SER A 588 -41.96 9.29 48.67
CA SER A 588 -42.10 9.99 49.96
C SER A 588 -40.88 10.86 50.28
N ASP A 589 -39.69 10.49 49.76
CA ASP A 589 -38.49 11.32 49.87
C ASP A 589 -38.65 12.65 49.13
N LYS A 590 -38.12 13.72 49.73
CA LYS A 590 -38.28 15.08 49.21
C LYS A 590 -37.42 15.33 47.96
N GLU A 591 -36.16 14.90 47.96
CA GLU A 591 -35.23 15.22 46.88
C GLU A 591 -35.56 14.41 45.61
N GLU A 592 -35.83 13.11 45.76
CA GLU A 592 -36.30 12.24 44.69
C GLU A 592 -37.62 12.72 44.10
N ARG A 593 -38.57 13.17 44.94
CA ARG A 593 -39.85 13.70 44.50
C ARG A 593 -39.67 15.00 43.74
N ASP A 594 -38.98 15.97 44.30
CA ASP A 594 -38.86 17.30 43.70
C ASP A 594 -38.07 17.21 42.36
N LEU A 595 -37.08 16.29 42.28
CA LEU A 595 -36.42 15.88 41.02
C LEU A 595 -37.39 15.22 40.03
N ALA A 596 -38.28 14.32 40.48
CA ALA A 596 -39.27 13.67 39.63
C ALA A 596 -40.33 14.64 39.08
N LEU A 597 -40.75 15.61 39.89
CA LEU A 597 -41.67 16.68 39.50
C LEU A 597 -41.06 17.61 38.44
N PHE A 598 -39.76 17.91 38.54
CA PHE A 598 -39.07 18.73 37.54
C PHE A 598 -38.79 17.97 36.23
N THR A 599 -38.24 16.76 36.31
CA THR A 599 -37.69 16.04 35.14
C THR A 599 -38.66 15.10 34.44
N SER A 600 -39.54 14.45 35.21
CA SER A 600 -40.25 13.24 34.78
C SER A 600 -41.75 13.45 34.68
N LEU A 601 -42.34 14.28 35.54
CA LEU A 601 -43.75 14.67 35.47
C LEU A 601 -44.16 15.23 34.10
N PRO A 602 -43.45 16.20 33.46
CA PRO A 602 -43.90 16.76 32.18
C PRO A 602 -43.91 15.71 31.06
N ARG A 603 -42.90 14.81 31.09
CA ARG A 603 -42.79 13.68 30.16
C ARG A 603 -43.90 12.66 30.42
N CYS A 604 -44.21 12.35 31.67
CA CYS A 604 -45.24 11.36 32.04
C CYS A 604 -46.66 11.87 31.72
N LEU A 605 -46.97 13.13 32.03
CA LEU A 605 -48.24 13.77 31.68
C LEU A 605 -48.44 13.83 30.16
N MET A 606 -47.46 14.34 29.41
CA MET A 606 -47.50 14.32 27.94
C MET A 606 -47.64 12.89 27.41
N LYS A 607 -46.99 11.90 28.04
CA LYS A 607 -47.12 10.51 27.64
C LYS A 607 -48.54 9.97 27.80
N TRP A 608 -49.19 10.24 28.93
CA TRP A 608 -50.56 9.81 29.20
C TRP A 608 -51.58 10.53 28.32
N LEU A 609 -51.39 11.83 28.07
CA LEU A 609 -52.23 12.61 27.15
C LEU A 609 -52.23 12.08 25.72
N MET A 610 -51.10 11.59 25.21
CA MET A 610 -50.99 11.06 23.85
C MET A 610 -51.27 9.55 23.75
N ALA A 611 -51.48 8.86 24.87
CA ALA A 611 -51.92 7.47 24.89
C ALA A 611 -53.45 7.37 24.70
N ASP A 612 -53.88 6.46 23.83
CA ASP A 612 -55.29 6.20 23.54
C ASP A 612 -56.07 5.77 24.81
N PRO A 613 -57.25 6.37 25.10
CA PRO A 613 -57.94 6.13 26.36
C PRO A 613 -58.57 4.74 26.53
N LYS A 614 -58.75 3.96 25.46
CA LYS A 614 -59.36 2.61 25.52
C LYS A 614 -58.32 1.49 25.62
N THR A 615 -57.18 1.67 24.98
CA THR A 615 -56.10 0.66 24.88
C THR A 615 -54.89 0.98 25.76
N GLN A 616 -54.77 2.23 26.25
CA GLN A 616 -53.60 2.79 26.94
C GLN A 616 -52.28 2.61 26.17
N LYS A 617 -52.35 2.46 24.84
CA LYS A 617 -51.18 2.31 23.95
C LYS A 617 -50.82 3.64 23.28
N TRP A 618 -49.57 3.72 22.84
CA TRP A 618 -49.07 4.80 21.99
C TRP A 618 -49.38 4.52 20.52
N GLY A 619 -49.98 5.48 19.81
CA GLY A 619 -50.13 5.42 18.35
C GLY A 619 -48.84 5.83 17.63
N ILE A 620 -48.37 5.01 16.69
CA ILE A 620 -47.14 5.31 15.93
C ILE A 620 -47.31 6.55 15.03
N GLU A 621 -48.51 6.77 14.50
CA GLU A 621 -48.82 7.86 13.55
C GLU A 621 -48.53 9.26 14.10
N THR A 622 -48.67 9.47 15.41
CA THR A 622 -48.49 10.78 16.05
C THR A 622 -47.02 11.26 16.08
N LEU A 623 -46.04 10.37 15.85
CA LEU A 623 -44.61 10.73 15.85
C LEU A 623 -44.26 11.80 14.80
N LEU A 624 -44.85 11.72 13.60
CA LEU A 624 -44.62 12.68 12.51
C LEU A 624 -45.20 14.07 12.82
N GLY A 625 -46.35 14.13 13.51
CA GLY A 625 -46.97 15.38 13.94
C GLY A 625 -46.19 16.08 15.05
N ILE A 626 -45.73 15.32 16.06
CA ILE A 626 -45.03 15.87 17.22
C ILE A 626 -43.61 16.33 16.87
N ARG A 627 -42.81 15.52 16.14
CA ARG A 627 -41.44 15.92 15.75
C ARG A 627 -41.43 17.20 14.91
N ARG A 628 -42.41 17.42 14.03
CA ARG A 628 -42.49 18.65 13.21
C ARG A 628 -42.90 19.91 13.97
N ARG A 629 -43.38 19.82 15.23
CA ARG A 629 -43.80 20.99 16.02
C ARG A 629 -42.86 21.33 17.17
N ILE A 630 -42.25 20.36 17.84
CA ILE A 630 -41.33 20.63 18.98
C ILE A 630 -40.07 21.39 18.54
N THR A 631 -39.56 21.17 17.32
CA THR A 631 -38.40 21.90 16.77
C THR A 631 -38.65 23.41 16.69
N ILE A 632 -39.88 23.84 16.37
CA ILE A 632 -40.26 25.26 16.22
C ILE A 632 -40.23 26.01 17.56
N GLN A 633 -40.37 25.31 18.69
CA GLN A 633 -40.24 25.91 20.02
C GLN A 633 -38.80 25.97 20.53
N HIS A 634 -37.88 25.17 19.99
CA HIS A 634 -36.46 25.23 20.39
C HIS A 634 -35.73 26.37 19.67
N SER A 635 -36.03 26.60 18.39
CA SER A 635 -35.47 27.72 17.59
C SER A 635 -35.88 29.13 18.04
N HIS A 636 -36.63 29.26 19.14
CA HIS A 636 -37.03 30.55 19.73
C HIS A 636 -36.47 30.78 21.14
N LYS A 637 -35.67 29.86 21.71
CA LYS A 637 -35.03 30.08 23.02
C LYS A 637 -33.70 30.84 22.93
N ASP A 638 -32.91 30.59 21.89
CA ASP A 638 -31.53 31.08 21.77
C ASP A 638 -31.39 32.59 21.48
N ILE A 639 -32.50 33.34 21.50
CA ILE A 639 -32.55 34.80 21.38
C ILE A 639 -32.91 35.47 22.73
N GLY A 640 -33.36 34.69 23.74
CA GLY A 640 -33.82 35.23 25.03
C GLY A 640 -32.72 35.54 26.03
N GLU A 641 -31.65 34.73 26.11
CA GLU A 641 -30.71 34.78 27.23
C GLU A 641 -29.56 35.81 27.06
N SER A 642 -29.34 36.34 25.85
CA SER A 642 -28.35 37.42 25.63
C SER A 642 -28.84 38.82 26.02
N ALA A 643 -30.15 39.02 26.20
CA ALA A 643 -30.73 40.33 26.48
C ALA A 643 -30.68 40.73 27.97
N CYS A 644 -30.71 39.77 28.89
CA CYS A 644 -30.87 40.03 30.34
C CYS A 644 -29.56 40.27 31.11
N LYS A 645 -28.45 40.59 30.43
CA LYS A 645 -27.15 40.93 31.05
C LYS A 645 -26.63 42.35 30.74
N ALA A 646 -27.45 43.19 30.12
CA ALA A 646 -27.17 44.62 29.94
C ALA A 646 -28.33 45.47 30.47
N ALA A 647 -28.00 46.63 31.05
CA ALA A 647 -28.92 47.68 31.50
C ALA A 647 -29.91 47.33 32.63
N GLY A 648 -29.39 47.23 33.86
CA GLY A 648 -29.87 48.12 34.92
C GLY A 648 -28.72 49.07 35.28
N ASN A 649 -28.91 50.36 35.59
CA ASN A 649 -30.11 51.17 35.74
C ASN A 649 -29.69 52.67 35.76
N PRO A 650 -30.57 53.70 35.76
CA PRO A 650 -31.82 53.92 35.03
C PRO A 650 -31.74 55.15 34.07
N GLY A 651 -32.71 55.37 33.16
CA GLY A 651 -32.59 56.45 32.15
C GLY A 651 -33.83 56.94 31.39
N GLN A 652 -34.97 57.15 32.07
CA GLN A 652 -36.12 58.00 31.65
C GLN A 652 -36.96 57.70 30.36
N ILE A 653 -38.28 57.94 30.50
CA ILE A 653 -39.30 58.31 29.48
C ILE A 653 -39.95 57.19 28.62
N GLN A 654 -41.25 57.39 28.33
CA GLN A 654 -42.23 56.54 27.59
C GLN A 654 -42.59 57.24 26.23
N PRO A 655 -43.56 56.79 25.38
CA PRO A 655 -44.40 55.57 25.30
C PRO A 655 -44.19 54.84 23.92
N THR A 656 -45.11 54.26 23.09
CA THR A 656 -46.59 54.18 23.00
C THR A 656 -47.07 53.00 22.09
N THR A 657 -48.28 52.48 22.36
CA THR A 657 -49.31 51.87 21.46
C THR A 657 -48.99 51.27 20.06
N THR A 658 -49.29 49.95 19.90
CA THR A 658 -50.07 49.26 18.82
C THR A 658 -49.65 49.40 17.32
N ILE A 659 -49.88 48.45 16.40
CA ILE A 659 -51.18 47.89 15.93
C ILE A 659 -51.07 46.46 15.32
N SER A 660 -52.19 45.73 15.45
CA SER A 660 -52.69 44.53 14.75
C SER A 660 -52.05 44.02 13.45
N CYS A 661 -52.11 42.69 13.26
CA CYS A 661 -52.22 42.05 11.94
C CYS A 661 -53.09 40.77 11.99
N ARG A 662 -53.89 40.50 10.94
CA ARG A 662 -54.61 39.22 10.71
C ARG A 662 -54.52 38.79 9.21
N PRO A 663 -54.71 37.49 8.86
CA PRO A 663 -54.10 36.92 7.65
C PRO A 663 -55.08 36.37 6.57
N GLN A 664 -54.58 36.20 5.33
CA GLN A 664 -55.10 35.39 4.19
C GLN A 664 -54.05 35.43 3.03
N GLN A 665 -54.03 34.60 1.97
CA GLN A 665 -54.38 33.17 1.79
C GLN A 665 -53.68 32.56 0.52
N ARG A 666 -53.88 31.26 0.27
CA ARG A 666 -53.27 30.38 -0.77
C ARG A 666 -53.31 30.82 -2.26
N LYS A 667 -52.26 30.48 -3.03
CA LYS A 667 -52.18 29.69 -4.32
C LYS A 667 -50.76 29.90 -4.93
N ARG A 668 -49.99 28.96 -5.51
CA ARG A 668 -50.18 27.80 -6.43
C ARG A 668 -50.35 28.17 -7.91
N ILE A 669 -49.30 28.01 -8.74
CA ILE A 669 -49.30 27.55 -10.17
C ILE A 669 -47.84 27.39 -10.71
N THR A 670 -47.71 26.85 -11.94
CA THR A 670 -46.62 26.08 -12.57
C THR A 670 -45.68 26.84 -13.54
N ARG A 671 -44.73 26.10 -14.16
CA ARG A 671 -43.94 26.39 -15.39
C ARG A 671 -42.70 27.28 -15.24
N ASP A 672 -41.70 27.24 -16.13
CA ASP A 672 -41.13 26.21 -17.06
C ASP A 672 -39.70 26.70 -17.43
N ASP A 673 -39.07 26.09 -18.43
CA ASP A 673 -37.91 26.54 -19.22
C ASP A 673 -36.48 26.27 -18.72
N THR A 674 -35.72 25.68 -19.65
CA THR A 674 -34.27 25.86 -19.79
C THR A 674 -34.03 26.74 -21.02
N PRO A 675 -32.85 27.37 -21.13
CA PRO A 675 -32.08 27.09 -22.33
C PRO A 675 -30.59 26.84 -22.07
N SER A 676 -29.88 26.56 -23.16
CA SER A 676 -28.53 25.99 -23.19
C SER A 676 -27.42 26.99 -23.53
N ARG A 677 -26.18 26.47 -23.52
CA ARG A 677 -25.05 26.77 -24.43
C ARG A 677 -24.01 27.85 -24.05
N THR A 678 -22.77 27.34 -23.93
CA THR A 678 -21.49 27.87 -24.48
C THR A 678 -21.10 29.33 -24.29
N ALA A 679 -19.96 29.53 -23.61
CA ALA A 679 -18.85 30.34 -24.14
C ALA A 679 -17.50 29.86 -23.57
N SER A 680 -16.45 29.92 -24.38
CA SER A 680 -15.05 29.62 -24.01
C SER A 680 -14.23 30.89 -23.91
N VAL A 681 -13.38 31.04 -22.88
CA VAL A 681 -12.39 32.13 -22.80
C VAL A 681 -11.05 31.59 -22.29
N ASN A 682 -10.00 31.76 -23.10
CA ASN A 682 -8.59 31.63 -22.69
C ASN A 682 -8.16 32.84 -21.85
N LEU A 683 -7.12 32.70 -21.02
CA LEU A 683 -5.87 33.51 -21.10
C LEU A 683 -4.94 33.35 -19.88
N LYS A 684 -3.62 33.42 -20.14
CA LYS A 684 -2.50 33.78 -19.24
C LYS A 684 -2.30 32.88 -17.99
N GLY A 685 -1.13 32.30 -17.73
CA GLY A 685 0.16 32.40 -18.43
C GLY A 685 1.04 33.54 -17.93
N THR A 686 1.70 33.33 -16.79
CA THR A 686 2.75 34.23 -16.25
C THR A 686 3.89 33.38 -15.67
N ARG A 687 5.08 33.42 -16.28
CA ARG A 687 6.32 32.99 -15.61
C ARG A 687 6.76 34.09 -14.65
N ARG A 688 7.26 33.74 -13.46
CA ARG A 688 8.31 34.52 -12.80
C ARG A 688 9.20 33.65 -11.93
N THR A 689 10.42 33.42 -12.43
CA THR A 689 11.56 32.98 -11.63
C THR A 689 11.98 34.13 -10.72
N LEU A 690 12.44 33.80 -9.51
CA LEU A 690 13.48 34.56 -8.82
C LEU A 690 14.19 33.64 -7.82
N VAL A 691 15.50 33.82 -7.70
CA VAL A 691 16.38 33.08 -6.78
C VAL A 691 17.07 34.10 -5.90
N GLN A 692 16.94 33.94 -4.59
CA GLN A 692 17.95 34.25 -3.57
C GLN A 692 17.55 33.57 -2.26
#